data_AF-A0A6P3ESL0-F1
#
_entry.id   AF-A0A6P3ESL0-F1
#
_cell.length_a   1.000
_cell.length_b   1.000
_cell.length_c   1.000
_cell.angle_alpha   90.00
_cell.angle_beta   90.00
_cell.angle_gamma   90.00
#
_symmetry.space_group_name_H-M   'P 1'
#
loop_
_entity.id
_entity.type
_entity.pdbx_description
1 polymer ?
#
loop_
_entity_poly.entity_id
_entity_poly.type
_entity_poly.pdbx_seq_one_letter_code
_entity_poly.pdbx_strand_id
1 'polypeptide(L)'
;MFLLLHFIILMDATDLALTESSILIPLCQKGYFPCGNLTKCLPRAFHCDGMDDCGNGADEKNCGDTSGWATIFGTVHGNVNNVTLTQECFLNHYPQHCDCKETELECVNAGLKSVPTLSSNVTLLSLKKNKIYSLPDKVFIKYTQLKKIFLQYNCIRHISRKAFLGLYNLQILYLNHNSITTLRPGVFKDLHQLTWLILDDNPITRISQQLFTGLNSLFFLSMVNNSLEALPQQICGQMPQLSWMDLEANRIKHLTNSTFLSCESLTVLFLPRNQIDFVPEKTFSSLKNLGELDLSSNMIMELPPHLFKDLKLLQKLNLSSNPLLYLHKNQFGSLKQLQSLDLEKIEIPNISIEMFRPMKNLSHIYFKNFRYCSYAPHVRLCMPLSDGISSFEDLLANNILRIFVWVIAFITCFGNLFVIGMRSFIKAENTTHAMSIIILCCADCLMGIYLFFVGFFDMKYRGQYQKYALLWMESPQCHLLGFLAMLSSEVSVLLLTFLTLEKFLVIVFPFSNIRPGKRQTLVSLICIWVTGFLIAVIPFWNEDYFGNFYGKNGVCFPLYYDHTEAVGSQVYSLGIFLGVNLLAFVIIVFSYVTMFCSIQKTTAQTAEVRNHIGKEVDVANRFFFIVFSDAICWIPVFVVKILSLLRVEIPGTITSWIVIFFLPVNSALNPILYTLTTSFFKDKLKQLLHKHRRKSIFKIKKRSLSTSIVLTDDSSSLKLGVLNKITLGDSIMKPMP
;
A
#
# COMPACT_ATOMS: atom_id res chain seq x y z
N MET A 1 39.45 15.39 8.16
CA MET A 1 38.65 16.59 8.51
C MET A 1 39.41 17.89 8.19
N PHE A 2 40.13 17.96 7.05
CA PHE A 2 40.81 19.19 6.58
C PHE A 2 40.89 19.27 5.04
N LEU A 3 40.08 18.45 4.35
CA LEU A 3 39.96 18.40 2.88
C LEU A 3 38.52 18.67 2.40
N LEU A 4 37.62 19.03 3.33
CA LEU A 4 36.18 19.18 3.11
C LEU A 4 35.72 20.65 3.09
N LEU A 5 36.63 21.62 3.29
CA LEU A 5 36.29 23.03 3.36
C LEU A 5 36.56 23.81 2.06
N HIS A 6 37.25 23.23 1.08
CA HIS A 6 37.70 23.98 -0.11
C HIS A 6 36.79 23.85 -1.34
N PHE A 7 35.76 23.01 -1.29
CA PHE A 7 34.87 22.73 -2.42
C PHE A 7 33.51 23.46 -2.37
N ILE A 8 33.28 24.30 -1.35
CA ILE A 8 31.98 24.97 -1.11
C ILE A 8 31.92 26.42 -1.66
N ILE A 9 33.02 26.96 -2.20
CA ILE A 9 33.11 28.39 -2.57
C ILE A 9 33.07 28.64 -4.10
N LEU A 10 32.64 27.69 -4.94
CA LEU A 10 32.69 27.90 -6.38
C LEU A 10 31.50 27.35 -7.18
N MET A 11 30.26 27.67 -6.79
CA MET A 11 29.10 27.71 -7.70
C MET A 11 28.01 28.61 -7.12
N ASP A 12 28.28 29.90 -7.03
CA ASP A 12 27.24 30.92 -6.85
C ASP A 12 27.58 32.12 -7.74
N ALA A 13 26.89 32.19 -8.88
CA ALA A 13 26.68 33.36 -9.75
C ALA A 13 26.21 32.86 -11.12
N THR A 14 24.93 33.08 -11.44
CA THR A 14 24.49 33.98 -12.52
C THR A 14 22.98 33.81 -12.73
N ASP A 15 22.20 34.70 -12.12
CA ASP A 15 20.87 35.09 -12.61
C ASP A 15 21.05 36.37 -13.44
N LEU A 16 20.62 36.38 -14.71
CA LEU A 16 19.83 37.46 -15.32
C LEU A 16 19.46 37.15 -16.78
N ALA A 17 18.16 37.15 -17.09
CA ALA A 17 17.63 37.69 -18.35
C ALA A 17 16.16 38.09 -18.14
N LEU A 18 15.85 39.32 -18.51
CA LEU A 18 14.61 40.07 -18.25
C LEU A 18 13.74 40.17 -19.53
N THR A 19 12.46 40.51 -19.31
CA THR A 19 11.39 40.97 -20.23
C THR A 19 10.68 39.86 -21.04
N GLU A 20 9.34 39.81 -21.20
CA GLU A 20 8.34 40.88 -21.31
C GLU A 20 6.91 40.41 -20.90
N SER A 21 5.99 41.36 -20.75
CA SER A 21 4.69 41.37 -20.05
C SER A 21 3.59 40.37 -20.48
N SER A 22 3.08 39.58 -19.52
CA SER A 22 1.67 39.14 -19.44
C SER A 22 1.35 38.60 -18.03
N ILE A 23 0.19 39.00 -17.48
CA ILE A 23 -0.43 38.64 -16.18
C ILE A 23 0.23 37.43 -15.47
N LEU A 24 1.03 37.73 -14.44
CA LEU A 24 1.84 36.75 -13.71
C LEU A 24 0.96 35.97 -12.71
N ILE A 25 0.48 34.78 -13.10
CA ILE A 25 0.19 33.74 -12.12
C ILE A 25 1.55 33.40 -11.48
N PRO A 26 1.71 33.47 -10.14
CA PRO A 26 3.01 33.22 -9.51
C PRO A 26 3.48 31.83 -9.91
N LEU A 27 4.61 31.77 -10.63
CA LEU A 27 5.20 30.53 -11.09
C LEU A 27 5.87 29.87 -9.87
N CYS A 28 5.09 29.11 -9.10
CA CYS A 28 5.64 28.35 -7.98
C CYS A 28 6.73 27.39 -8.47
N GLN A 29 7.80 27.23 -7.67
CA GLN A 29 8.85 26.25 -7.94
C GLN A 29 8.26 24.84 -8.08
N LYS A 30 8.91 23.98 -8.88
CA LYS A 30 8.48 22.59 -9.08
C LYS A 30 8.29 21.88 -7.73
N GLY A 31 7.10 21.32 -7.50
CA GLY A 31 6.72 20.66 -6.24
C GLY A 31 5.84 21.50 -5.31
N TYR A 32 5.63 22.78 -5.63
CA TYR A 32 4.76 23.69 -4.90
C TYR A 32 3.53 24.09 -5.73
N PHE A 33 2.39 24.32 -5.07
CA PHE A 33 1.17 24.82 -5.68
C PHE A 33 0.84 26.23 -5.15
N PRO A 34 0.29 27.12 -5.98
CA PRO A 34 -0.12 28.45 -5.54
C PRO A 34 -1.42 28.38 -4.73
N CYS A 35 -1.50 29.14 -3.64
CA CYS A 35 -2.70 29.34 -2.84
C CYS A 35 -3.75 30.23 -3.53
N GLY A 36 -4.19 29.85 -4.72
CA GLY A 36 -5.09 30.63 -5.57
C GLY A 36 -4.44 31.93 -6.03
N ASN A 37 -5.10 33.07 -5.77
CA ASN A 37 -4.61 34.41 -6.15
C ASN A 37 -3.54 34.98 -5.21
N LEU A 38 -3.10 34.21 -4.20
CA LEU A 38 -2.02 34.61 -3.31
C LEU A 38 -0.67 34.33 -3.96
N THR A 39 0.33 35.18 -3.68
CA THR A 39 1.74 34.93 -4.02
C THR A 39 2.37 33.83 -3.16
N LYS A 40 1.61 33.23 -2.23
CA LYS A 40 2.02 32.13 -1.36
C LYS A 40 1.95 30.81 -2.12
N CYS A 41 3.07 30.08 -2.14
CA CYS A 41 3.16 28.73 -2.68
C CYS A 41 3.31 27.74 -1.52
N LEU A 42 2.52 26.67 -1.51
CA LEU A 42 2.62 25.60 -0.53
C LEU A 42 3.16 24.32 -1.17
N PRO A 43 3.91 23.48 -0.45
CA PRO A 43 4.24 22.14 -0.92
C PRO A 43 2.97 21.32 -1.17
N ARG A 44 2.99 20.46 -2.20
CA ARG A 44 1.85 19.58 -2.54
C ARG A 44 1.37 18.65 -1.42
N ALA A 45 2.18 18.41 -0.39
CA ALA A 45 1.80 17.59 0.75
C ALA A 45 0.69 18.23 1.62
N PHE A 46 0.65 19.56 1.66
CA PHE A 46 -0.34 20.39 2.38
C PHE A 46 -1.57 20.67 1.52
N HIS A 47 -1.94 19.71 0.68
CA HIS A 47 -3.02 19.87 -0.27
C HIS A 47 -4.02 18.77 -0.02
N CYS A 48 -5.25 19.12 0.37
CA CYS A 48 -6.27 18.15 0.76
C CYS A 48 -5.86 17.31 1.96
N ASP A 49 -5.12 17.92 2.89
CA ASP A 49 -4.70 17.30 4.15
C ASP A 49 -5.71 17.55 5.29
N GLY A 50 -6.80 18.26 4.99
CA GLY A 50 -7.86 18.61 5.93
C GLY A 50 -7.57 19.87 6.75
N MET A 51 -6.49 20.59 6.46
CA MET A 51 -6.10 21.83 7.14
C MET A 51 -5.98 23.00 6.14
N ASP A 52 -6.44 24.20 6.53
CA ASP A 52 -6.32 25.40 5.71
C ASP A 52 -4.96 26.09 5.97
N ASP A 53 -3.93 25.63 5.27
CA ASP A 53 -2.59 26.18 5.25
C ASP A 53 -2.46 27.41 4.35
N CYS A 54 -3.36 27.56 3.37
CA CYS A 54 -3.41 28.73 2.50
C CYS A 54 -4.05 29.96 3.17
N GLY A 55 -4.84 29.78 4.23
CA GLY A 55 -5.64 30.79 4.93
C GLY A 55 -6.88 31.27 4.17
N ASN A 56 -7.14 30.71 2.98
CA ASN A 56 -8.30 30.99 2.12
C ASN A 56 -9.03 29.69 1.68
N GLY A 57 -8.64 28.56 2.25
CA GLY A 57 -9.08 27.21 1.93
C GLY A 57 -8.88 26.82 0.48
N ALA A 58 -7.90 27.41 -0.22
CA ALA A 58 -7.64 27.10 -1.64
C ALA A 58 -7.01 25.71 -1.83
N ASP A 59 -6.22 25.29 -0.85
CA ASP A 59 -5.66 23.95 -0.65
C ASP A 59 -6.72 22.87 -0.46
N GLU A 60 -7.77 23.15 0.32
CA GLU A 60 -8.83 22.18 0.66
C GLU A 60 -10.03 22.15 -0.31
N LYS A 61 -9.94 22.89 -1.42
CA LYS A 61 -10.98 22.90 -2.47
C LYS A 61 -10.70 21.86 -3.55
N ASN A 62 -11.73 21.21 -4.09
CA ASN A 62 -11.62 20.26 -5.20
C ASN A 62 -10.69 19.06 -4.93
N CYS A 63 -10.71 18.56 -3.70
CA CYS A 63 -9.92 17.40 -3.27
C CYS A 63 -10.42 16.05 -3.78
N GLY A 64 -11.70 15.98 -4.17
CA GLY A 64 -12.24 14.83 -4.88
C GLY A 64 -12.09 15.00 -6.37
N ASP A 65 -11.83 13.91 -7.08
CA ASP A 65 -11.99 13.86 -8.53
C ASP A 65 -13.49 13.82 -8.88
N THR A 66 -14.13 14.98 -8.79
CA THR A 66 -15.50 15.19 -9.25
C THR A 66 -15.54 15.55 -10.74
N SER A 67 -14.40 15.49 -11.43
CA SER A 67 -14.33 15.81 -12.86
C SER A 67 -15.12 14.79 -13.68
N GLY A 68 -15.70 15.25 -14.79
CA GLY A 68 -16.57 14.44 -15.64
C GLY A 68 -18.05 14.56 -15.27
N TRP A 69 -18.81 13.50 -15.48
CA TRP A 69 -20.27 13.56 -15.59
C TRP A 69 -21.00 14.09 -14.34
N ALA A 70 -20.47 13.89 -13.13
CA ALA A 70 -21.08 14.41 -11.92
C ALA A 70 -21.30 15.94 -11.98
N THR A 71 -20.34 16.67 -12.57
CA THR A 71 -20.47 18.12 -12.80
C THR A 71 -21.47 18.45 -13.91
N ILE A 72 -21.46 17.67 -15.00
CA ILE A 72 -22.34 17.85 -16.16
C ILE A 72 -23.81 17.57 -15.79
N PHE A 73 -24.06 16.52 -15.01
CA PHE A 73 -25.39 16.10 -14.59
C PHE A 73 -26.06 17.12 -13.67
N GLY A 74 -25.32 17.64 -12.68
CA GLY A 74 -25.81 18.62 -11.72
C GLY A 74 -26.29 19.92 -12.39
N THR A 75 -25.61 20.35 -13.45
CA THR A 75 -26.04 21.50 -14.26
C THR A 75 -27.23 21.24 -15.17
N VAL A 76 -27.46 19.99 -15.57
CA VAL A 76 -28.52 19.64 -16.55
C VAL A 76 -29.83 19.25 -15.86
N HIS A 77 -29.79 18.60 -14.69
CA HIS A 77 -30.99 18.04 -14.05
C HIS A 77 -31.47 18.80 -12.79
N GLY A 78 -30.65 19.67 -12.21
CA GLY A 78 -31.01 20.43 -11.00
C GLY A 78 -31.21 19.53 -9.75
N ASN A 79 -30.93 20.06 -8.56
CA ASN A 79 -31.27 19.36 -7.33
C ASN A 79 -32.81 19.27 -7.21
N VAL A 80 -33.34 18.04 -7.21
CA VAL A 80 -34.76 17.79 -6.94
C VAL A 80 -35.01 18.11 -5.47
N ASN A 81 -35.51 19.31 -5.20
CA ASN A 81 -36.06 19.66 -3.90
C ASN A 81 -37.28 18.77 -3.63
N ASN A 82 -37.35 18.20 -2.43
CA ASN A 82 -38.46 17.39 -1.94
C ASN A 82 -39.77 18.18 -2.02
N VAL A 83 -40.54 17.96 -3.08
CA VAL A 83 -41.93 18.41 -3.16
C VAL A 83 -42.76 17.41 -2.37
N THR A 84 -43.34 17.88 -1.27
CA THR A 84 -44.38 17.18 -0.53
C THR A 84 -45.63 17.09 -1.40
N LEU A 85 -45.87 15.91 -1.99
CA LEU A 85 -47.06 15.61 -2.78
C LEU A 85 -48.16 15.01 -1.90
N THR A 86 -49.40 15.45 -2.13
CA THR A 86 -50.63 15.01 -1.48
C THR A 86 -50.94 13.52 -1.68
N GLN A 87 -51.59 12.91 -0.69
CA GLN A 87 -51.78 11.45 -0.54
C GLN A 87 -53.05 10.87 -1.21
N GLU A 88 -53.70 11.60 -2.12
CA GLU A 88 -54.96 11.17 -2.73
C GLU A 88 -54.74 10.36 -4.01
N CYS A 89 -55.46 9.26 -4.20
CA CYS A 89 -55.38 8.40 -5.39
C CYS A 89 -56.53 8.68 -6.37
N PHE A 90 -56.18 8.96 -7.63
CA PHE A 90 -57.12 9.24 -8.73
C PHE A 90 -57.31 8.05 -9.70
N LEU A 91 -56.94 6.83 -9.27
CA LEU A 91 -57.08 5.60 -10.07
C LEU A 91 -58.34 4.83 -9.68
N ASN A 92 -59.23 4.57 -10.64
CA ASN A 92 -60.50 3.87 -10.40
C ASN A 92 -60.33 2.35 -10.17
N HIS A 93 -59.25 1.74 -10.68
CA HIS A 93 -59.01 0.29 -10.60
C HIS A 93 -57.52 -0.02 -10.48
N TYR A 94 -57.13 -0.66 -9.37
CA TYR A 94 -55.78 -1.17 -9.10
C TYR A 94 -55.82 -2.29 -8.04
N PRO A 95 -54.79 -3.17 -7.94
CA PRO A 95 -54.75 -4.24 -6.95
C PRO A 95 -54.60 -3.72 -5.52
N GLN A 96 -55.28 -4.32 -4.54
CA GLN A 96 -55.23 -3.89 -3.13
C GLN A 96 -53.83 -3.94 -2.48
N HIS A 97 -52.92 -4.74 -3.03
CA HIS A 97 -51.55 -4.89 -2.52
C HIS A 97 -50.57 -3.86 -3.13
N CYS A 98 -51.09 -2.83 -3.79
CA CYS A 98 -50.30 -1.78 -4.42
C CYS A 98 -50.65 -0.42 -3.81
N ASP A 99 -49.63 0.41 -3.62
CA ASP A 99 -49.77 1.78 -3.12
C ASP A 99 -50.01 2.73 -4.29
N CYS A 100 -51.03 3.56 -4.18
CA CYS A 100 -51.39 4.56 -5.20
C CYS A 100 -51.23 5.96 -4.64
N LYS A 101 -50.56 6.84 -5.39
CA LYS A 101 -50.44 8.28 -5.12
C LYS A 101 -50.75 9.03 -6.41
N GLU A 102 -51.79 9.85 -6.40
CA GLU A 102 -52.32 10.53 -7.58
C GLU A 102 -52.61 9.57 -8.75
N THR A 103 -51.72 9.53 -9.73
CA THR A 103 -51.78 8.63 -10.90
C THR A 103 -50.58 7.69 -11.00
N GLU A 104 -49.77 7.65 -9.94
CA GLU A 104 -48.59 6.81 -9.78
C GLU A 104 -48.96 5.57 -8.96
N LEU A 105 -48.59 4.39 -9.46
CA LEU A 105 -48.89 3.11 -8.83
C LEU A 105 -47.60 2.35 -8.52
N GLU A 106 -47.45 1.96 -7.25
CA GLU A 106 -46.33 1.20 -6.72
C GLU A 106 -46.77 -0.17 -6.16
N CYS A 107 -46.50 -1.23 -6.91
CA CYS A 107 -46.71 -2.62 -6.52
C CYS A 107 -45.36 -3.29 -6.22
N VAL A 108 -44.75 -2.98 -5.09
CA VAL A 108 -43.43 -3.51 -4.72
C VAL A 108 -43.58 -4.78 -3.88
N ASN A 109 -42.91 -5.87 -4.27
CA ASN A 109 -42.90 -7.13 -3.50
C ASN A 109 -44.30 -7.75 -3.26
N ALA A 110 -45.20 -7.59 -4.23
CA ALA A 110 -46.57 -8.14 -4.17
C ALA A 110 -46.66 -9.59 -4.70
N GLY A 111 -45.54 -10.22 -5.08
CA GLY A 111 -45.50 -11.60 -5.59
C GLY A 111 -46.18 -11.78 -6.95
N LEU A 112 -46.36 -10.70 -7.71
CA LEU A 112 -47.08 -10.72 -9.00
C LEU A 112 -46.33 -11.57 -10.05
N LYS A 113 -47.06 -12.45 -10.74
CA LYS A 113 -46.54 -13.30 -11.83
C LYS A 113 -46.69 -12.66 -13.22
N SER A 114 -47.58 -11.68 -13.35
CA SER A 114 -47.87 -10.94 -14.57
C SER A 114 -48.26 -9.49 -14.26
N VAL A 115 -48.26 -8.65 -15.28
CA VAL A 115 -48.74 -7.26 -15.16
C VAL A 115 -50.24 -7.27 -14.82
N PRO A 116 -50.69 -6.59 -13.75
CA PRO A 116 -52.10 -6.54 -13.38
C PRO A 116 -52.92 -5.64 -14.34
N THR A 117 -54.25 -5.80 -14.32
CA THR A 117 -55.17 -4.88 -14.99
C THR A 117 -55.33 -3.61 -14.19
N LEU A 118 -55.14 -2.46 -14.85
CA LEU A 118 -55.12 -1.13 -14.24
C LEU A 118 -56.06 -0.16 -14.97
N SER A 119 -56.26 1.03 -14.38
CA SER A 119 -56.90 2.16 -15.05
C SER A 119 -56.03 2.75 -16.18
N SER A 120 -56.64 3.37 -17.20
CA SER A 120 -55.93 3.90 -18.38
C SER A 120 -55.16 5.21 -18.13
N ASN A 121 -55.46 5.91 -17.04
CA ASN A 121 -54.87 7.21 -16.67
C ASN A 121 -53.56 7.10 -15.85
N VAL A 122 -53.00 5.89 -15.67
CA VAL A 122 -51.76 5.69 -14.92
C VAL A 122 -50.58 6.36 -15.64
N THR A 123 -49.78 7.13 -14.90
CA THR A 123 -48.60 7.86 -15.41
C THR A 123 -47.27 7.19 -15.01
N LEU A 124 -47.22 6.57 -13.84
CA LEU A 124 -46.09 5.80 -13.35
C LEU A 124 -46.55 4.41 -12.92
N LEU A 125 -45.90 3.37 -13.44
CA LEU A 125 -46.15 1.99 -13.05
C LEU A 125 -44.88 1.34 -12.51
N SER A 126 -44.87 1.04 -11.21
CA SER A 126 -43.78 0.37 -10.53
C SER A 126 -44.18 -1.04 -10.11
N LEU A 127 -43.52 -2.04 -10.72
CA LEU A 127 -43.72 -3.48 -10.49
C LEU A 127 -42.42 -4.12 -9.98
N LYS A 128 -41.65 -3.39 -9.17
CA LYS A 128 -40.33 -3.80 -8.68
C LYS A 128 -40.42 -5.00 -7.73
N LYS A 129 -39.39 -5.86 -7.72
CA LYS A 129 -39.27 -7.00 -6.79
C LYS A 129 -40.45 -7.97 -6.85
N ASN A 130 -40.96 -8.26 -8.05
CA ASN A 130 -42.03 -9.24 -8.26
C ASN A 130 -41.49 -10.51 -8.93
N LYS A 131 -42.39 -11.41 -9.36
CA LYS A 131 -42.06 -12.70 -9.98
C LYS A 131 -42.54 -12.75 -11.44
N ILE A 132 -42.50 -11.60 -12.13
CA ILE A 132 -42.96 -11.51 -13.52
C ILE A 132 -41.98 -12.24 -14.43
N TYR A 133 -42.49 -13.19 -15.23
CA TYR A 133 -41.66 -14.05 -16.09
C TYR A 133 -41.58 -13.59 -17.55
N SER A 134 -42.63 -12.96 -18.07
CA SER A 134 -42.70 -12.57 -19.48
C SER A 134 -43.60 -11.36 -19.70
N LEU A 135 -43.29 -10.56 -20.72
CA LEU A 135 -44.12 -9.46 -21.20
C LEU A 135 -44.78 -9.86 -22.54
N PRO A 136 -46.09 -10.20 -22.53
CA PRO A 136 -46.80 -10.61 -23.73
C PRO A 136 -47.14 -9.43 -24.67
N ASP A 137 -47.63 -9.75 -25.86
CA ASP A 137 -48.08 -8.77 -26.85
C ASP A 137 -49.10 -7.79 -26.25
N LYS A 138 -48.91 -6.49 -26.52
CA LYS A 138 -49.86 -5.42 -26.21
C LYS A 138 -50.23 -5.29 -24.73
N VAL A 139 -49.38 -5.77 -23.81
CA VAL A 139 -49.66 -5.75 -22.36
C VAL A 139 -49.89 -4.33 -21.80
N PHE A 140 -49.26 -3.31 -22.37
CA PHE A 140 -49.40 -1.92 -21.92
C PHE A 140 -50.26 -1.04 -22.85
N ILE A 141 -50.91 -1.60 -23.88
CA ILE A 141 -51.55 -0.82 -24.95
C ILE A 141 -52.67 0.14 -24.46
N LYS A 142 -53.30 -0.20 -23.32
CA LYS A 142 -54.39 0.60 -22.73
C LYS A 142 -53.89 1.81 -21.92
N TYR A 143 -52.59 1.86 -21.60
CA TYR A 143 -52.00 2.81 -20.67
C TYR A 143 -51.18 3.88 -21.42
N THR A 144 -51.83 4.63 -22.30
CA THR A 144 -51.17 5.58 -23.21
C THR A 144 -50.55 6.80 -22.51
N GLN A 145 -50.92 7.05 -21.25
CA GLN A 145 -50.39 8.15 -20.43
C GLN A 145 -49.14 7.77 -19.62
N LEU A 146 -48.67 6.52 -19.72
CA LEU A 146 -47.47 6.08 -19.00
C LEU A 146 -46.22 6.86 -19.44
N LYS A 147 -45.58 7.49 -18.46
CA LYS A 147 -44.30 8.17 -18.58
C LYS A 147 -43.16 7.36 -17.99
N LYS A 148 -43.41 6.56 -16.94
CA LYS A 148 -42.37 5.83 -16.22
C LYS A 148 -42.80 4.39 -15.95
N ILE A 149 -41.97 3.42 -16.34
CA ILE A 149 -42.18 2.00 -16.05
C ILE A 149 -40.96 1.44 -15.32
N PHE A 150 -41.22 0.82 -14.17
CA PHE A 150 -40.20 0.17 -13.36
C PHE A 150 -40.48 -1.33 -13.23
N LEU A 151 -39.64 -2.16 -13.85
CA LEU A 151 -39.76 -3.62 -13.89
C LEU A 151 -38.53 -4.33 -13.30
N GLN A 152 -37.72 -3.63 -12.49
CA GLN A 152 -36.49 -4.20 -11.94
C GLN A 152 -36.70 -5.28 -10.88
N TYR A 153 -35.71 -6.15 -10.73
CA TYR A 153 -35.73 -7.29 -9.81
C TYR A 153 -36.95 -8.19 -10.05
N ASN A 154 -37.13 -8.62 -11.30
CA ASN A 154 -38.12 -9.61 -11.69
C ASN A 154 -37.42 -10.84 -12.31
N CYS A 155 -38.19 -11.76 -12.87
CA CYS A 155 -37.68 -12.96 -13.55
C CYS A 155 -37.94 -12.90 -15.06
N ILE A 156 -37.96 -11.69 -15.65
CA ILE A 156 -38.38 -11.51 -17.05
C ILE A 156 -37.34 -12.16 -17.96
N ARG A 157 -37.74 -13.20 -18.68
CA ARG A 157 -36.90 -13.90 -19.67
C ARG A 157 -37.27 -13.57 -21.11
N HIS A 158 -38.57 -13.34 -21.35
CA HIS A 158 -39.13 -13.14 -22.68
C HIS A 158 -39.91 -11.83 -22.77
N ILE A 159 -39.52 -10.97 -23.70
CA ILE A 159 -40.25 -9.75 -24.05
C ILE A 159 -40.74 -9.88 -25.49
N SER A 160 -42.06 -9.79 -25.69
CA SER A 160 -42.61 -9.77 -27.04
C SER A 160 -42.20 -8.50 -27.79
N ARG A 161 -42.04 -8.60 -29.11
CA ARG A 161 -41.77 -7.45 -30.00
C ARG A 161 -42.85 -6.36 -29.88
N LYS A 162 -44.09 -6.73 -29.52
CA LYS A 162 -45.23 -5.81 -29.38
C LYS A 162 -45.56 -5.51 -27.91
N ALA A 163 -44.66 -5.78 -26.96
CA ALA A 163 -44.95 -5.58 -25.54
C ALA A 163 -45.21 -4.10 -25.19
N PHE A 164 -44.39 -3.19 -25.73
CA PHE A 164 -44.45 -1.75 -25.48
C PHE A 164 -45.18 -0.94 -26.57
N LEU A 165 -46.01 -1.61 -27.38
CA LEU A 165 -46.73 -0.99 -28.48
C LEU A 165 -47.69 0.10 -27.96
N GLY A 166 -47.66 1.28 -28.58
CA GLY A 166 -48.54 2.41 -28.25
C GLY A 166 -48.09 3.32 -27.10
N LEU A 167 -46.90 3.09 -26.53
CA LEU A 167 -46.36 3.87 -25.41
C LEU A 167 -45.54 5.10 -25.87
N TYR A 168 -46.17 6.01 -26.63
CA TYR A 168 -45.48 7.16 -27.24
C TYR A 168 -44.96 8.19 -26.23
N ASN A 169 -45.55 8.27 -25.05
CA ASN A 169 -45.21 9.24 -24.00
C ASN A 169 -44.23 8.70 -22.95
N LEU A 170 -43.75 7.46 -23.12
CA LEU A 170 -42.86 6.83 -22.14
C LEU A 170 -41.49 7.51 -22.18
N GLN A 171 -41.03 7.97 -21.01
CA GLN A 171 -39.76 8.66 -20.81
C GLN A 171 -38.72 7.76 -20.15
N ILE A 172 -39.12 6.95 -19.18
CA ILE A 172 -38.21 6.14 -18.37
C ILE A 172 -38.64 4.68 -18.36
N LEU A 173 -37.70 3.79 -18.70
CA LEU A 173 -37.90 2.34 -18.68
C LEU A 173 -36.76 1.63 -17.95
N TYR A 174 -37.09 1.02 -16.80
CA TYR A 174 -36.16 0.18 -16.04
C TYR A 174 -36.50 -1.30 -16.23
N LEU A 175 -35.53 -2.07 -16.72
CA LEU A 175 -35.59 -3.52 -16.91
C LEU A 175 -34.42 -4.25 -16.25
N ASN A 176 -33.69 -3.59 -15.34
CA ASN A 176 -32.49 -4.15 -14.72
C ASN A 176 -32.78 -5.29 -13.72
N HIS A 177 -31.77 -6.14 -13.46
CA HIS A 177 -31.88 -7.34 -12.63
C HIS A 177 -33.06 -8.23 -13.07
N ASN A 178 -33.01 -8.68 -14.33
CA ASN A 178 -33.95 -9.64 -14.90
C ASN A 178 -33.15 -10.81 -15.52
N SER A 179 -33.80 -11.65 -16.32
CA SER A 179 -33.16 -12.80 -16.98
C SER A 179 -33.30 -12.70 -18.50
N ILE A 180 -33.25 -11.48 -19.04
CA ILE A 180 -33.44 -11.22 -20.46
C ILE A 180 -32.19 -11.70 -21.21
N THR A 181 -32.37 -12.62 -22.15
CA THR A 181 -31.27 -13.19 -22.94
C THR A 181 -31.17 -12.56 -24.33
N THR A 182 -32.31 -12.20 -24.93
CA THR A 182 -32.40 -11.65 -26.28
C THR A 182 -33.51 -10.61 -26.35
N LEU A 183 -33.26 -9.53 -27.10
CA LEU A 183 -34.25 -8.52 -27.43
C LEU A 183 -34.46 -8.50 -28.95
N ARG A 184 -35.73 -8.57 -29.38
CA ARG A 184 -36.06 -8.59 -30.81
C ARG A 184 -36.00 -7.17 -31.41
N PRO A 185 -35.54 -7.01 -32.66
CA PRO A 185 -35.54 -5.73 -33.36
C PRO A 185 -36.93 -5.04 -33.38
N GLY A 186 -36.95 -3.74 -33.10
CA GLY A 186 -38.16 -2.93 -33.05
C GLY A 186 -39.05 -3.15 -31.82
N VAL A 187 -38.56 -3.77 -30.74
CA VAL A 187 -39.30 -3.86 -29.46
C VAL A 187 -39.58 -2.47 -28.83
N PHE A 188 -38.75 -1.48 -29.16
CA PHE A 188 -38.84 -0.10 -28.68
C PHE A 188 -39.39 0.89 -29.74
N LYS A 189 -39.97 0.39 -30.84
CA LYS A 189 -40.30 1.18 -32.03
C LYS A 189 -41.12 2.45 -31.76
N ASP A 190 -42.10 2.36 -30.86
CA ASP A 190 -43.04 3.45 -30.59
C ASP A 190 -42.57 4.37 -29.46
N LEU A 191 -41.43 4.09 -28.83
CA LEU A 191 -40.93 4.79 -27.63
C LEU A 191 -40.17 6.08 -27.98
N HIS A 192 -40.82 6.98 -28.71
CA HIS A 192 -40.17 8.17 -29.27
C HIS A 192 -39.71 9.20 -28.24
N GLN A 193 -40.35 9.27 -27.08
CA GLN A 193 -40.00 10.18 -25.99
C GLN A 193 -39.12 9.54 -24.90
N LEU A 194 -38.64 8.31 -25.11
CA LEU A 194 -37.85 7.60 -24.11
C LEU A 194 -36.49 8.28 -23.97
N THR A 195 -36.19 8.74 -22.77
CA THR A 195 -34.94 9.43 -22.42
C THR A 195 -34.00 8.50 -21.65
N TRP A 196 -34.52 7.58 -20.84
CA TRP A 196 -33.74 6.66 -20.01
C TRP A 196 -34.12 5.21 -20.26
N LEU A 197 -33.15 4.39 -20.68
CA LEU A 197 -33.29 2.96 -20.86
C LEU A 197 -32.23 2.20 -20.06
N ILE A 198 -32.69 1.45 -19.06
CA ILE A 198 -31.84 0.69 -18.15
C ILE A 198 -32.05 -0.82 -18.36
N LEU A 199 -31.01 -1.52 -18.80
CA LEU A 199 -31.02 -2.96 -19.11
C LEU A 199 -29.94 -3.73 -18.31
N ASP A 200 -29.44 -3.13 -17.23
CA ASP A 200 -28.35 -3.70 -16.42
C ASP A 200 -28.67 -5.07 -15.83
N ASP A 201 -27.66 -5.87 -15.54
CA ASP A 201 -27.80 -7.17 -14.89
C ASP A 201 -28.80 -8.08 -15.62
N ASN A 202 -28.62 -8.20 -16.94
CA ASN A 202 -29.33 -9.17 -17.77
C ASN A 202 -28.30 -9.97 -18.58
N PRO A 203 -28.52 -11.27 -18.84
CA PRO A 203 -27.61 -12.07 -19.65
C PRO A 203 -27.79 -11.81 -21.16
N ILE A 204 -27.85 -10.55 -21.61
CA ILE A 204 -27.99 -10.21 -23.04
C ILE A 204 -26.66 -10.47 -23.74
N THR A 205 -26.69 -11.26 -24.80
CA THR A 205 -25.48 -11.70 -25.53
C THR A 205 -25.21 -10.90 -26.80
N ARG A 206 -26.27 -10.48 -27.51
CA ARG A 206 -26.17 -9.80 -28.81
C ARG A 206 -27.20 -8.69 -28.93
N ILE A 207 -26.77 -7.59 -29.54
CA ILE A 207 -27.62 -6.46 -29.92
C ILE A 207 -27.43 -6.15 -31.41
N SER A 208 -28.45 -5.56 -32.02
CA SER A 208 -28.41 -5.11 -33.42
C SER A 208 -28.80 -3.65 -33.50
N GLN A 209 -28.34 -2.93 -34.53
CA GLN A 209 -28.69 -1.52 -34.72
C GLN A 209 -30.22 -1.28 -34.77
N GLN A 210 -30.97 -2.22 -35.36
CA GLN A 210 -32.43 -2.18 -35.47
C GLN A 210 -33.17 -2.45 -34.15
N LEU A 211 -32.46 -2.82 -33.08
CA LEU A 211 -33.04 -2.94 -31.75
C LEU A 211 -33.55 -1.60 -31.24
N PHE A 212 -32.77 -0.54 -31.49
CA PHE A 212 -32.99 0.80 -30.97
C PHE A 212 -33.84 1.70 -31.89
N THR A 213 -34.41 1.14 -32.95
CA THR A 213 -35.29 1.89 -33.86
C THR A 213 -36.42 2.56 -33.09
N GLY A 214 -36.62 3.85 -33.32
CA GLY A 214 -37.67 4.67 -32.70
C GLY A 214 -37.23 5.48 -31.48
N LEU A 215 -36.04 5.24 -30.92
CA LEU A 215 -35.49 5.88 -29.72
C LEU A 215 -34.86 7.25 -30.02
N ASN A 216 -35.65 8.17 -30.57
CA ASN A 216 -35.16 9.46 -31.08
C ASN A 216 -34.68 10.43 -29.99
N SER A 217 -35.25 10.33 -28.79
CA SER A 217 -34.96 11.21 -27.64
C SER A 217 -34.12 10.54 -26.55
N LEU A 218 -33.53 9.37 -26.84
CA LEU A 218 -32.79 8.62 -25.83
C LEU A 218 -31.53 9.38 -25.45
N PHE A 219 -31.39 9.64 -24.16
CA PHE A 219 -30.30 10.41 -23.58
C PHE A 219 -29.32 9.51 -22.82
N PHE A 220 -29.84 8.54 -22.06
CA PHE A 220 -29.09 7.62 -21.22
C PHE A 220 -29.43 6.16 -21.57
N LEU A 221 -28.41 5.40 -21.96
CA LEU A 221 -28.48 3.96 -22.19
C LEU A 221 -27.50 3.24 -21.27
N SER A 222 -28.01 2.33 -20.45
CA SER A 222 -27.18 1.49 -19.58
C SER A 222 -27.44 0.01 -19.85
N MET A 223 -26.37 -0.73 -20.12
CA MET A 223 -26.37 -2.19 -20.27
C MET A 223 -25.21 -2.80 -19.46
N VAL A 224 -25.07 -2.37 -18.21
CA VAL A 224 -24.00 -2.81 -17.30
C VAL A 224 -24.19 -4.28 -16.92
N ASN A 225 -23.10 -5.01 -16.73
CA ASN A 225 -23.11 -6.41 -16.30
C ASN A 225 -24.00 -7.30 -17.18
N ASN A 226 -23.83 -7.15 -18.50
CA ASN A 226 -24.45 -8.01 -19.50
C ASN A 226 -23.39 -8.98 -20.09
N SER A 227 -23.74 -9.73 -21.13
CA SER A 227 -22.82 -10.69 -21.78
C SER A 227 -22.54 -10.32 -23.24
N LEU A 228 -22.51 -9.02 -23.56
CA LEU A 228 -22.31 -8.55 -24.93
C LEU A 228 -20.90 -8.90 -25.43
N GLU A 229 -20.81 -9.63 -26.54
CA GLU A 229 -19.52 -10.02 -27.15
C GLU A 229 -19.01 -8.99 -28.17
N ALA A 230 -19.92 -8.26 -28.82
CA ALA A 230 -19.60 -7.28 -29.85
C ALA A 230 -20.69 -6.20 -29.95
N LEU A 231 -20.30 -5.01 -30.41
CA LEU A 231 -21.20 -3.91 -30.70
C LEU A 231 -21.51 -3.83 -32.21
N PRO A 232 -22.76 -3.51 -32.60
CA PRO A 232 -23.12 -3.32 -33.99
C PRO A 232 -22.42 -2.07 -34.56
N GLN A 233 -22.25 -2.06 -35.88
CA GLN A 233 -21.79 -0.86 -36.59
C GLN A 233 -22.84 0.25 -36.45
N GLN A 234 -22.37 1.50 -36.32
CA GLN A 234 -23.23 2.69 -36.21
C GLN A 234 -24.32 2.54 -35.13
N ILE A 235 -23.94 2.13 -33.92
CA ILE A 235 -24.89 1.84 -32.83
C ILE A 235 -25.84 3.01 -32.52
N CYS A 236 -25.35 4.25 -32.62
CA CYS A 236 -26.15 5.47 -32.38
C CYS A 236 -26.99 5.91 -33.60
N GLY A 237 -26.95 5.21 -34.73
CA GLY A 237 -27.67 5.62 -35.95
C GLY A 237 -29.19 5.70 -35.77
N GLN A 238 -29.76 5.01 -34.77
CA GLN A 238 -31.17 5.06 -34.40
C GLN A 238 -31.43 5.87 -33.11
N MET A 239 -30.39 6.42 -32.50
CA MET A 239 -30.41 7.16 -31.23
C MET A 239 -29.57 8.45 -31.34
N PRO A 240 -30.00 9.43 -32.15
CA PRO A 240 -29.17 10.60 -32.48
C PRO A 240 -28.91 11.54 -31.30
N GLN A 241 -29.75 11.52 -30.25
CA GLN A 241 -29.62 12.36 -29.05
C GLN A 241 -28.89 11.66 -27.89
N LEU A 242 -28.31 10.48 -28.12
CA LEU A 242 -27.67 9.72 -27.06
C LEU A 242 -26.43 10.46 -26.55
N SER A 243 -26.46 10.79 -25.26
CA SER A 243 -25.40 11.54 -24.57
C SER A 243 -24.54 10.63 -23.70
N TRP A 244 -25.15 9.64 -23.04
CA TRP A 244 -24.44 8.71 -22.16
C TRP A 244 -24.74 7.26 -22.53
N MET A 245 -23.68 6.52 -22.82
CA MET A 245 -23.69 5.08 -23.00
C MET A 245 -22.80 4.39 -21.96
N ASP A 246 -23.40 3.49 -21.17
CA ASP A 246 -22.69 2.64 -20.21
C ASP A 246 -22.79 1.16 -20.61
N LEU A 247 -21.62 0.55 -20.85
CA LEU A 247 -21.42 -0.83 -21.28
C LEU A 247 -20.42 -1.55 -20.37
N GLU A 248 -20.28 -1.10 -19.13
CA GLU A 248 -19.41 -1.69 -18.12
C GLU A 248 -19.69 -3.20 -17.90
N ALA A 249 -18.65 -3.96 -17.59
CA ALA A 249 -18.72 -5.37 -17.21
C ALA A 249 -19.42 -6.27 -18.26
N ASN A 250 -19.04 -6.11 -19.54
CA ASN A 250 -19.46 -6.97 -20.64
C ASN A 250 -18.29 -7.84 -21.14
N ARG A 251 -18.44 -8.47 -22.31
CA ARG A 251 -17.43 -9.35 -22.91
C ARG A 251 -16.98 -8.84 -24.29
N ILE A 252 -16.99 -7.53 -24.48
CA ILE A 252 -16.69 -6.91 -25.77
C ILE A 252 -15.19 -7.11 -26.06
N LYS A 253 -14.87 -7.73 -27.20
CA LYS A 253 -13.49 -8.05 -27.58
C LYS A 253 -12.82 -7.03 -28.49
N HIS A 254 -13.56 -6.48 -29.45
CA HIS A 254 -13.00 -5.58 -30.46
C HIS A 254 -13.94 -4.42 -30.74
N LEU A 255 -13.35 -3.24 -30.98
CA LEU A 255 -14.04 -2.08 -31.51
C LEU A 255 -13.67 -1.89 -32.99
N THR A 256 -14.58 -1.31 -33.77
CA THR A 256 -14.34 -1.02 -35.19
C THR A 256 -14.39 0.48 -35.44
N ASN A 257 -13.74 0.94 -36.52
CA ASN A 257 -13.82 2.35 -36.98
C ASN A 257 -15.27 2.84 -37.19
N SER A 258 -16.19 1.92 -37.47
CA SER A 258 -17.61 2.20 -37.73
C SER A 258 -18.50 2.11 -36.49
N THR A 259 -18.02 1.60 -35.35
CA THR A 259 -18.87 1.33 -34.17
C THR A 259 -19.54 2.61 -33.66
N PHE A 260 -18.77 3.69 -33.50
CA PHE A 260 -19.24 4.97 -32.96
C PHE A 260 -19.38 6.10 -33.99
N LEU A 261 -19.34 5.78 -35.29
CA LEU A 261 -19.29 6.77 -36.37
C LEU A 261 -20.48 7.76 -36.34
N SER A 262 -21.66 7.30 -35.90
CA SER A 262 -22.91 8.09 -35.81
C SER A 262 -23.21 8.68 -34.43
N CYS A 263 -22.27 8.61 -33.49
CA CYS A 263 -22.47 9.03 -32.09
C CYS A 263 -21.99 10.47 -31.82
N GLU A 264 -22.42 11.45 -32.62
CA GLU A 264 -21.92 12.83 -32.55
C GLU A 264 -22.30 13.58 -31.25
N SER A 265 -23.43 13.21 -30.65
CA SER A 265 -23.96 13.83 -29.42
C SER A 265 -23.38 13.23 -28.14
N LEU A 266 -22.57 12.17 -28.23
CA LEU A 266 -22.12 11.40 -27.07
C LEU A 266 -21.11 12.21 -26.23
N THR A 267 -21.40 12.34 -24.94
CA THR A 267 -20.60 13.05 -23.94
C THR A 267 -19.90 12.11 -22.97
N VAL A 268 -20.49 10.94 -22.68
CA VAL A 268 -19.94 9.95 -21.75
C VAL A 268 -19.97 8.56 -22.37
N LEU A 269 -18.82 7.89 -22.38
CA LEU A 269 -18.67 6.52 -22.86
C LEU A 269 -17.93 5.68 -21.82
N PHE A 270 -18.64 4.72 -21.24
CA PHE A 270 -18.07 3.74 -20.31
C PHE A 270 -17.99 2.36 -20.95
N LEU A 271 -16.77 1.85 -21.07
CA LEU A 271 -16.43 0.49 -21.48
C LEU A 271 -15.53 -0.25 -20.47
N PRO A 272 -15.52 0.05 -19.15
CA PRO A 272 -14.62 -0.63 -18.24
C PRO A 272 -15.01 -2.09 -18.03
N ARG A 273 -14.05 -2.91 -17.59
CA ARG A 273 -14.24 -4.34 -17.32
C ARG A 273 -14.78 -5.13 -18.52
N ASN A 274 -14.25 -4.85 -19.71
CA ASN A 274 -14.51 -5.62 -20.94
C ASN A 274 -13.27 -6.44 -21.31
N GLN A 275 -13.22 -6.99 -22.52
CA GLN A 275 -12.12 -7.82 -23.02
C GLN A 275 -11.46 -7.18 -24.26
N ILE A 276 -11.46 -5.83 -24.33
CA ILE A 276 -10.99 -5.10 -25.51
C ILE A 276 -9.47 -5.24 -25.60
N ASP A 277 -8.97 -5.82 -26.69
CA ASP A 277 -7.53 -6.02 -26.93
C ASP A 277 -6.95 -4.97 -27.89
N PHE A 278 -7.75 -4.53 -28.87
CA PHE A 278 -7.34 -3.61 -29.92
C PHE A 278 -8.38 -2.52 -30.15
N VAL A 279 -7.90 -1.28 -30.22
CA VAL A 279 -8.72 -0.10 -30.55
C VAL A 279 -8.17 0.55 -31.81
N PRO A 280 -8.88 0.47 -32.95
CA PRO A 280 -8.47 1.13 -34.19
C PRO A 280 -8.36 2.66 -34.05
N GLU A 281 -7.42 3.28 -34.78
CA GLU A 281 -7.09 4.72 -34.68
C GLU A 281 -8.31 5.65 -34.85
N LYS A 282 -9.24 5.32 -35.75
CA LYS A 282 -10.38 6.20 -36.08
C LYS A 282 -11.64 5.92 -35.25
N THR A 283 -11.57 4.99 -34.28
CA THR A 283 -12.74 4.55 -33.49
C THR A 283 -13.48 5.69 -32.81
N PHE A 284 -12.75 6.70 -32.31
CA PHE A 284 -13.33 7.82 -31.55
C PHE A 284 -13.39 9.14 -32.34
N SER A 285 -13.07 9.14 -33.63
CA SER A 285 -12.95 10.36 -34.46
C SER A 285 -14.24 11.19 -34.57
N SER A 286 -15.41 10.54 -34.51
CA SER A 286 -16.72 11.22 -34.53
C SER A 286 -17.13 11.82 -33.18
N LEU A 287 -16.52 11.41 -32.06
CA LEU A 287 -16.95 11.73 -30.70
C LEU A 287 -16.45 13.11 -30.23
N LYS A 288 -16.75 14.16 -30.99
CA LYS A 288 -16.21 15.52 -30.77
C LYS A 288 -16.67 16.16 -29.45
N ASN A 289 -17.83 15.73 -28.94
CA ASN A 289 -18.44 16.23 -27.71
C ASN A 289 -18.13 15.36 -26.48
N LEU A 290 -17.27 14.35 -26.61
CA LEU A 290 -16.95 13.44 -25.52
C LEU A 290 -16.20 14.18 -24.42
N GLY A 291 -16.78 14.20 -23.22
CA GLY A 291 -16.21 14.77 -22.01
C GLY A 291 -15.56 13.71 -21.11
N GLU A 292 -16.08 12.48 -21.12
CA GLU A 292 -15.56 11.40 -20.28
C GLU A 292 -15.49 10.07 -21.05
N LEU A 293 -14.31 9.44 -20.98
CA LEU A 293 -14.02 8.15 -21.60
C LEU A 293 -13.36 7.21 -20.60
N ASP A 294 -14.00 6.07 -20.34
CA ASP A 294 -13.43 5.01 -19.50
C ASP A 294 -13.22 3.73 -20.33
N LEU A 295 -11.96 3.33 -20.45
CA LEU A 295 -11.49 2.09 -21.07
C LEU A 295 -10.72 1.21 -20.07
N SER A 296 -10.86 1.47 -18.77
CA SER A 296 -10.11 0.76 -17.72
C SER A 296 -10.46 -0.72 -17.63
N SER A 297 -9.56 -1.51 -17.06
CA SER A 297 -9.75 -2.95 -16.86
C SER A 297 -10.13 -3.69 -18.15
N ASN A 298 -9.41 -3.42 -19.24
CA ASN A 298 -9.49 -4.13 -20.51
C ASN A 298 -8.16 -4.85 -20.78
N MET A 299 -7.97 -5.36 -22.00
CA MET A 299 -6.79 -6.12 -22.41
C MET A 299 -5.94 -5.35 -23.45
N ILE A 300 -5.99 -4.02 -23.42
CA ILE A 300 -5.34 -3.18 -24.44
C ILE A 300 -3.83 -3.20 -24.23
N MET A 301 -3.08 -3.68 -25.23
CA MET A 301 -1.61 -3.78 -25.19
C MET A 301 -0.91 -2.54 -25.75
N GLU A 302 -1.52 -1.92 -26.77
CA GLU A 302 -0.97 -0.78 -27.48
C GLU A 302 -2.07 0.18 -27.94
N LEU A 303 -1.76 1.47 -27.91
CA LEU A 303 -2.67 2.53 -28.38
C LEU A 303 -2.11 3.13 -29.67
N PRO A 304 -2.89 3.19 -30.76
CA PRO A 304 -2.44 3.83 -31.98
C PRO A 304 -2.05 5.29 -31.76
N PRO A 305 -1.00 5.77 -32.47
CA PRO A 305 -0.66 7.18 -32.48
C PRO A 305 -1.86 7.94 -33.08
N HIS A 306 -2.36 8.95 -32.38
CA HIS A 306 -3.53 9.78 -32.77
C HIS A 306 -4.93 9.25 -32.44
N LEU A 307 -5.06 8.16 -31.68
CA LEU A 307 -6.38 7.65 -31.23
C LEU A 307 -7.27 8.73 -30.58
N PHE A 308 -6.67 9.67 -29.83
CA PHE A 308 -7.38 10.73 -29.09
C PHE A 308 -7.31 12.11 -29.76
N LYS A 309 -6.90 12.20 -31.03
CA LYS A 309 -6.61 13.48 -31.70
C LYS A 309 -7.84 14.39 -31.79
N ASP A 310 -9.01 13.82 -32.05
CA ASP A 310 -10.25 14.55 -32.29
C ASP A 310 -11.05 14.87 -31.02
N LEU A 311 -10.68 14.28 -29.87
CA LEU A 311 -11.37 14.41 -28.58
C LEU A 311 -10.98 15.70 -27.83
N LYS A 312 -11.27 16.86 -28.43
CA LYS A 312 -10.82 18.17 -27.91
C LYS A 312 -11.49 18.60 -26.61
N LEU A 313 -12.70 18.09 -26.35
CA LEU A 313 -13.52 18.42 -25.18
C LEU A 313 -13.38 17.42 -24.03
N LEU A 314 -12.50 16.42 -24.17
CA LEU A 314 -12.32 15.38 -23.17
C LEU A 314 -11.75 15.99 -21.88
N GLN A 315 -12.47 15.78 -20.78
CA GLN A 315 -12.13 16.22 -19.43
C GLN A 315 -11.59 15.07 -18.58
N LYS A 316 -12.10 13.85 -18.79
CA LYS A 316 -11.68 12.68 -18.01
C LYS A 316 -11.39 11.49 -18.91
N LEU A 317 -10.21 10.91 -18.72
CA LEU A 317 -9.74 9.74 -19.45
C LEU A 317 -9.23 8.71 -18.46
N ASN A 318 -9.84 7.53 -18.49
CA ASN A 318 -9.40 6.39 -17.69
C ASN A 318 -8.90 5.26 -18.59
N LEU A 319 -7.63 4.90 -18.43
CA LEU A 319 -6.97 3.79 -19.13
C LEU A 319 -6.45 2.74 -18.14
N SER A 320 -6.70 2.90 -16.84
CA SER A 320 -6.08 2.10 -15.79
C SER A 320 -6.33 0.60 -15.95
N SER A 321 -5.46 -0.22 -15.34
CA SER A 321 -5.57 -1.68 -15.35
C SER A 321 -5.62 -2.29 -16.76
N ASN A 322 -4.94 -1.68 -17.74
CA ASN A 322 -4.67 -2.28 -19.05
C ASN A 322 -3.20 -2.73 -19.14
N PRO A 323 -2.89 -3.85 -19.81
CA PRO A 323 -1.53 -4.35 -20.00
C PRO A 323 -0.76 -3.55 -21.07
N LEU A 324 -0.78 -2.22 -20.99
CA LEU A 324 -0.13 -1.34 -21.96
C LEU A 324 1.39 -1.47 -21.86
N LEU A 325 2.04 -1.81 -22.97
CA LEU A 325 3.51 -1.98 -23.04
C LEU A 325 4.23 -0.66 -23.29
N TYR A 326 3.60 0.25 -24.05
CA TYR A 326 4.22 1.49 -24.48
C TYR A 326 3.19 2.61 -24.67
N LEU A 327 3.60 3.82 -24.32
CA LEU A 327 2.84 5.05 -24.57
C LEU A 327 3.69 5.99 -25.44
N HIS A 328 3.12 6.43 -26.56
CA HIS A 328 3.77 7.41 -27.44
C HIS A 328 3.90 8.77 -26.76
N LYS A 329 5.01 9.48 -27.01
CA LYS A 329 5.28 10.79 -26.39
C LYS A 329 4.18 11.82 -26.61
N ASN A 330 3.53 11.79 -27.77
CA ASN A 330 2.47 12.73 -28.14
C ASN A 330 1.07 12.13 -28.04
N GLN A 331 0.90 10.99 -27.32
CA GLN A 331 -0.38 10.28 -27.24
C GLN A 331 -1.52 11.18 -26.72
N PHE A 332 -1.22 12.05 -25.76
CA PHE A 332 -2.18 12.95 -25.12
C PHE A 332 -2.06 14.41 -25.61
N GLY A 333 -1.27 14.68 -26.65
CA GLY A 333 -0.93 16.05 -27.06
C GLY A 333 -2.13 16.90 -27.52
N SER A 334 -3.22 16.27 -27.97
CA SER A 334 -4.46 16.93 -28.38
C SER A 334 -5.40 17.28 -27.22
N LEU A 335 -5.25 16.64 -26.06
CA LEU A 335 -6.21 16.66 -24.95
C LEU A 335 -6.02 17.88 -24.03
N LYS A 336 -6.20 19.08 -24.58
CA LYS A 336 -5.92 20.33 -23.86
C LYS A 336 -6.88 20.63 -22.70
N GLN A 337 -8.10 20.08 -22.74
CA GLN A 337 -9.13 20.28 -21.72
C GLN A 337 -9.14 19.20 -20.63
N LEU A 338 -8.26 18.20 -20.74
CA LEU A 338 -8.21 17.08 -19.80
C LEU A 338 -7.92 17.58 -18.39
N GLN A 339 -8.75 17.16 -17.45
CA GLN A 339 -8.70 17.49 -16.02
C GLN A 339 -8.28 16.28 -15.20
N SER A 340 -8.75 15.08 -15.55
CA SER A 340 -8.38 13.83 -14.87
C SER A 340 -7.85 12.79 -15.87
N LEU A 341 -6.70 12.22 -15.54
CA LEU A 341 -6.06 11.15 -16.30
C LEU A 341 -5.70 10.00 -15.36
N ASP A 342 -6.35 8.86 -15.56
CA ASP A 342 -6.07 7.66 -14.79
C ASP A 342 -5.23 6.66 -15.59
N LEU A 343 -4.01 6.42 -15.10
CA LEU A 343 -3.02 5.45 -15.59
C LEU A 343 -2.60 4.49 -14.47
N GLU A 344 -3.46 4.26 -13.48
CA GLU A 344 -3.19 3.32 -12.40
C GLU A 344 -2.93 1.90 -12.96
N LYS A 345 -2.00 1.18 -12.33
CA LYS A 345 -1.61 -0.19 -12.73
C LYS A 345 -1.03 -0.33 -14.15
N ILE A 346 -0.64 0.77 -14.79
CA ILE A 346 0.16 0.76 -16.04
C ILE A 346 1.63 1.07 -15.72
N GLU A 347 2.54 0.32 -16.36
CA GLU A 347 3.97 0.57 -16.30
C GLU A 347 4.44 1.33 -17.53
N ILE A 348 5.15 2.44 -17.31
CA ILE A 348 5.56 3.35 -18.38
C ILE A 348 7.10 3.42 -18.37
N PRO A 349 7.79 2.53 -19.09
CA PRO A 349 9.26 2.44 -19.03
C PRO A 349 9.93 3.71 -19.57
N ASN A 350 9.36 4.33 -20.61
CA ASN A 350 9.90 5.53 -21.26
C ASN A 350 9.16 6.81 -20.83
N ILE A 351 8.93 6.97 -19.52
CA ILE A 351 8.21 8.14 -19.00
C ILE A 351 9.03 9.43 -19.15
N SER A 352 8.39 10.54 -19.58
CA SER A 352 9.06 11.82 -19.78
C SER A 352 8.09 13.00 -19.57
N ILE A 353 8.63 14.15 -19.18
CA ILE A 353 7.84 15.37 -18.86
C ILE A 353 7.05 15.86 -20.09
N GLU A 354 7.63 15.71 -21.29
CA GLU A 354 7.02 16.18 -22.54
C GLU A 354 5.70 15.46 -22.86
N MET A 355 5.43 14.29 -22.28
CA MET A 355 4.16 13.58 -22.47
C MET A 355 2.98 14.26 -21.79
N PHE A 356 3.23 14.91 -20.64
CA PHE A 356 2.18 15.52 -19.83
C PHE A 356 2.12 17.04 -19.99
N ARG A 357 3.22 17.67 -20.43
CA ARG A 357 3.35 19.11 -20.65
C ARG A 357 2.23 19.76 -21.50
N PRO A 358 1.66 19.11 -22.54
CA PRO A 358 0.58 19.71 -23.33
C PRO A 358 -0.73 19.91 -22.55
N MET A 359 -0.99 19.11 -21.52
CA MET A 359 -2.25 19.08 -20.77
C MET A 359 -2.25 20.09 -19.62
N LYS A 360 -2.33 21.38 -19.96
CA LYS A 360 -2.25 22.47 -18.96
C LYS A 360 -3.40 22.50 -17.94
N ASN A 361 -4.55 21.92 -18.29
CA ASN A 361 -5.74 21.92 -17.43
C ASN A 361 -5.82 20.69 -16.52
N LEU A 362 -4.80 19.82 -16.55
CA LEU A 362 -4.78 18.56 -15.82
C LEU A 362 -4.64 18.84 -14.32
N SER A 363 -5.66 18.48 -13.56
CA SER A 363 -5.73 18.66 -12.11
C SER A 363 -5.46 17.36 -11.37
N HIS A 364 -5.89 16.22 -11.90
CA HIS A 364 -5.76 14.90 -11.28
C HIS A 364 -5.00 13.95 -12.21
N ILE A 365 -3.98 13.26 -11.68
CA ILE A 365 -3.32 12.18 -12.38
C ILE A 365 -3.08 11.00 -11.45
N TYR A 366 -3.39 9.80 -11.93
CA TYR A 366 -3.21 8.56 -11.20
C TYR A 366 -2.17 7.72 -11.91
N PHE A 367 -1.15 7.29 -11.17
CA PHE A 367 -0.08 6.46 -11.68
C PHE A 367 0.02 5.18 -10.86
N LYS A 368 0.66 4.16 -11.44
CA LYS A 368 1.07 2.97 -10.70
C LYS A 368 2.14 3.26 -9.65
N ASN A 369 3.12 4.10 -9.99
CA ASN A 369 4.30 4.34 -9.15
C ASN A 369 4.35 5.80 -8.71
N PHE A 370 4.53 6.03 -7.40
CA PHE A 370 4.75 7.34 -6.79
C PHE A 370 5.82 8.17 -7.54
N ARG A 371 6.86 7.52 -8.07
CA ARG A 371 7.95 8.17 -8.81
C ARG A 371 7.49 8.90 -10.07
N TYR A 372 6.41 8.43 -10.72
CA TYR A 372 5.91 9.02 -11.96
C TYR A 372 5.35 10.43 -11.77
N CYS A 373 4.95 10.78 -10.55
CA CYS A 373 4.51 12.13 -10.21
C CYS A 373 5.58 13.21 -10.44
N SER A 374 6.88 12.85 -10.45
CA SER A 374 7.97 13.78 -10.78
C SER A 374 7.89 14.31 -12.22
N TYR A 375 7.31 13.54 -13.15
CA TYR A 375 7.20 13.89 -14.56
C TYR A 375 6.01 14.81 -14.86
N ALA A 376 5.10 15.00 -13.90
CA ALA A 376 3.91 15.85 -14.02
C ALA A 376 3.86 16.94 -12.91
N PRO A 377 4.86 17.86 -12.85
CA PRO A 377 4.98 18.85 -11.77
C PRO A 377 4.02 20.04 -11.88
N HIS A 378 3.17 20.09 -12.91
CA HIS A 378 2.12 21.11 -13.05
C HIS A 378 0.74 20.62 -12.54
N VAL A 379 0.57 19.31 -12.33
CA VAL A 379 -0.71 18.71 -11.94
C VAL A 379 -0.99 18.91 -10.46
N ARG A 380 -2.21 19.30 -10.09
CA ARG A 380 -2.58 19.63 -8.71
C ARG A 380 -2.48 18.42 -7.76
N LEU A 381 -3.12 17.30 -8.11
CA LEU A 381 -3.15 16.06 -7.34
C LEU A 381 -2.51 14.92 -8.15
N CYS A 382 -1.54 14.22 -7.56
CA CYS A 382 -0.93 13.04 -8.15
C CYS A 382 -0.97 11.87 -7.18
N MET A 383 -1.53 10.73 -7.60
CA MET A 383 -1.57 9.51 -6.81
C MET A 383 -0.65 8.42 -7.39
N PRO A 384 -0.05 7.56 -6.55
CA PRO A 384 -0.12 7.53 -5.09
C PRO A 384 0.74 8.64 -4.45
N LEU A 385 0.34 9.11 -3.25
CA LEU A 385 1.03 10.18 -2.52
C LEU A 385 2.33 9.73 -1.82
N SER A 386 2.49 8.42 -1.60
CA SER A 386 3.63 7.81 -0.92
C SER A 386 3.75 6.34 -1.33
N ASP A 387 4.97 5.79 -1.27
CA ASP A 387 5.25 4.35 -1.36
C ASP A 387 5.13 3.63 0.00
N GLY A 388 4.72 4.36 1.06
CA GLY A 388 4.61 3.90 2.44
C GLY A 388 5.89 4.02 3.27
N ILE A 389 7.01 4.39 2.65
CA ILE A 389 8.31 4.57 3.31
C ILE A 389 8.74 6.03 3.23
N SER A 390 8.72 6.57 2.02
CA SER A 390 9.09 7.93 1.68
C SER A 390 7.86 8.78 1.41
N SER A 391 7.95 10.06 1.72
CA SER A 391 7.00 11.08 1.28
C SER A 391 7.61 11.90 0.14
N PHE A 392 6.84 12.82 -0.44
CA PHE A 392 7.37 13.78 -1.41
C PHE A 392 8.55 14.61 -0.86
N GLU A 393 8.51 14.93 0.43
CA GLU A 393 9.48 15.83 1.04
C GLU A 393 10.67 15.08 1.65
N ASP A 394 10.41 13.90 2.22
CA ASP A 394 11.36 13.23 3.11
C ASP A 394 11.53 11.74 2.76
N LEU A 395 12.75 11.24 2.95
CA LEU A 395 13.10 9.84 2.72
C LEU A 395 12.32 8.90 3.67
N LEU A 396 12.19 9.28 4.94
CA LEU A 396 11.37 8.59 5.93
C LEU A 396 10.18 9.46 6.30
N ALA A 397 8.97 9.12 5.87
CA ALA A 397 7.78 9.95 6.11
C ALA A 397 7.42 10.09 7.61
N ASN A 398 7.69 9.09 8.43
CA ASN A 398 7.27 9.06 9.83
C ASN A 398 8.34 9.60 10.78
N ASN A 399 8.01 10.68 11.52
CA ASN A 399 8.87 11.29 12.53
C ASN A 399 9.31 10.31 13.63
N ILE A 400 8.45 9.36 14.01
CA ILE A 400 8.77 8.35 15.02
C ILE A 400 9.87 7.40 14.51
N LEU A 401 9.76 6.96 13.25
CA LEU A 401 10.77 6.10 12.63
C LEU A 401 12.13 6.81 12.56
N ARG A 402 12.16 8.12 12.27
CA ARG A 402 13.42 8.90 12.24
C ARG A 402 14.16 8.87 13.58
N ILE A 403 13.43 9.02 14.68
CA ILE A 403 14.03 8.94 16.03
C ILE A 403 14.58 7.53 16.27
N PHE A 404 13.80 6.50 15.94
CA PHE A 404 14.21 5.12 16.15
C PHE A 404 15.43 4.72 15.32
N VAL A 405 15.57 5.19 14.07
CA VAL A 405 16.76 4.91 13.23
C VAL A 405 18.03 5.28 13.98
N TRP A 406 18.11 6.50 14.53
CA TRP A 406 19.28 6.96 15.26
C TRP A 406 19.51 6.18 16.56
N VAL A 407 18.44 5.98 17.33
CA VAL A 407 18.52 5.25 18.61
C VAL A 407 19.04 3.83 18.39
N ILE A 408 18.47 3.10 17.44
CA ILE A 408 18.85 1.71 17.15
C ILE A 408 20.25 1.65 16.52
N ALA A 409 20.60 2.56 15.62
CA ALA A 409 21.94 2.63 15.03
C ALA A 409 23.01 2.79 16.12
N PHE A 410 22.81 3.72 17.06
CA PHE A 410 23.76 3.94 18.15
C PHE A 410 23.84 2.76 19.12
N ILE A 411 22.71 2.19 19.55
CA ILE A 411 22.70 1.03 20.45
C ILE A 411 23.41 -0.16 19.78
N THR A 412 23.13 -0.40 18.50
CA THR A 412 23.71 -1.52 17.75
C THR A 412 25.22 -1.35 17.59
N CYS A 413 25.69 -0.19 17.13
CA CYS A 413 27.12 0.07 16.94
C CYS A 413 27.90 0.05 18.26
N PHE A 414 27.47 0.83 19.26
CA PHE A 414 28.20 0.93 20.53
C PHE A 414 28.05 -0.33 21.38
N GLY A 415 26.88 -0.95 21.40
CA GLY A 415 26.62 -2.18 22.15
C GLY A 415 27.49 -3.33 21.65
N ASN A 416 27.54 -3.56 20.33
CA ASN A 416 28.38 -4.61 19.75
C ASN A 416 29.88 -4.30 19.89
N LEU A 417 30.31 -3.05 19.68
CA LEU A 417 31.72 -2.67 19.85
C LEU A 417 32.19 -2.84 21.30
N PHE A 418 31.34 -2.51 22.28
CA PHE A 418 31.63 -2.74 23.69
C PHE A 418 31.82 -4.23 24.00
N VAL A 419 30.95 -5.10 23.46
CA VAL A 419 31.06 -6.55 23.65
C VAL A 419 32.33 -7.11 23.02
N ILE A 420 32.68 -6.67 21.81
CA ILE A 420 33.92 -7.05 21.12
C ILE A 420 35.13 -6.67 21.98
N GLY A 421 35.19 -5.41 22.46
CA GLY A 421 36.28 -4.94 23.32
C GLY A 421 36.37 -5.75 24.62
N MET A 422 35.26 -5.87 25.34
CA MET A 422 35.21 -6.60 26.62
C MET A 422 35.66 -8.06 26.48
N ARG A 423 35.21 -8.76 25.43
CA ARG A 423 35.57 -10.17 25.21
C ARG A 423 36.98 -10.36 24.65
N SER A 424 37.54 -9.36 23.97
CA SER A 424 38.92 -9.40 23.49
C SER A 424 39.94 -9.21 24.62
N PHE A 425 39.62 -8.39 25.64
CA PHE A 425 40.52 -8.15 26.78
C PHE A 425 40.39 -9.17 27.91
N ILE A 426 39.23 -9.79 28.08
CA ILE A 426 38.97 -10.76 29.15
C ILE A 426 39.23 -12.16 28.60
N LYS A 427 40.31 -12.79 29.07
CA LYS A 427 40.65 -14.19 28.75
C LYS A 427 39.52 -15.11 29.24
N ALA A 428 38.62 -15.49 28.34
CA ALA A 428 37.47 -16.34 28.63
C ALA A 428 37.87 -17.83 28.70
N GLU A 429 37.14 -18.58 29.52
CA GLU A 429 37.36 -20.02 29.80
C GLU A 429 37.17 -20.89 28.55
N ASN A 430 36.30 -20.47 27.61
CA ASN A 430 36.07 -21.14 26.32
C ASN A 430 36.38 -20.22 25.12
N THR A 431 37.57 -20.41 24.55
CA THR A 431 38.07 -19.61 23.41
C THR A 431 37.20 -19.70 22.15
N THR A 432 36.62 -20.86 21.82
CA THR A 432 35.80 -21.04 20.60
C THR A 432 34.48 -20.27 20.66
N HIS A 433 33.69 -20.45 21.71
CA HIS A 433 32.43 -19.73 21.91
C HIS A 433 32.64 -18.21 21.99
N ALA A 434 33.75 -17.75 22.57
CA ALA A 434 34.07 -16.32 22.59
C ALA A 434 34.32 -15.78 21.18
N MET A 435 35.02 -16.53 20.32
CA MET A 435 35.26 -16.14 18.92
C MET A 435 33.95 -16.07 18.12
N SER A 436 33.05 -17.06 18.23
CA SER A 436 31.78 -17.05 17.50
C SER A 436 30.90 -15.84 17.88
N ILE A 437 30.86 -15.45 19.16
CA ILE A 437 30.13 -14.26 19.61
C ILE A 437 30.78 -12.97 19.08
N ILE A 438 32.11 -12.89 19.03
CA ILE A 438 32.80 -11.73 18.45
C ILE A 438 32.44 -11.57 16.98
N ILE A 439 32.44 -12.66 16.21
CA ILE A 439 32.08 -12.63 14.79
C ILE A 439 30.61 -12.25 14.58
N LEU A 440 29.71 -12.73 15.43
CA LEU A 440 28.30 -12.31 15.42
C LEU A 440 28.15 -10.80 15.67
N CYS A 441 28.88 -10.25 16.65
CA CYS A 441 28.90 -8.80 16.90
C CYS A 441 29.47 -8.01 15.71
N CYS A 442 30.42 -8.57 14.95
CA CYS A 442 30.91 -7.94 13.71
C CYS A 442 29.82 -7.87 12.64
N ALA A 443 29.04 -8.95 12.47
CA ALA A 443 27.91 -8.97 11.53
C ALA A 443 26.83 -7.95 11.95
N ASP A 444 26.43 -7.94 13.22
CA ASP A 444 25.43 -7.01 13.75
C ASP A 444 25.87 -5.53 13.66
N CYS A 445 27.17 -5.25 13.77
CA CYS A 445 27.71 -3.89 13.59
C CYS A 445 27.45 -3.35 12.17
N LEU A 446 27.45 -4.21 11.15
CA LEU A 446 27.15 -3.82 9.77
C LEU A 446 25.71 -3.29 9.63
N MET A 447 24.73 -3.88 10.33
CA MET A 447 23.35 -3.37 10.38
C MET A 447 23.30 -1.97 11.01
N GLY A 448 24.08 -1.73 12.06
CA GLY A 448 24.19 -0.41 12.69
C GLY A 448 24.78 0.66 11.75
N ILE A 449 25.81 0.30 10.97
CA ILE A 449 26.41 1.19 9.96
C ILE A 449 25.39 1.52 8.86
N TYR A 450 24.64 0.51 8.40
CA TYR A 450 23.56 0.70 7.43
C TYR A 450 22.52 1.71 7.94
N LEU A 451 21.98 1.53 9.15
CA LEU A 451 20.99 2.45 9.71
C LEU A 451 21.54 3.87 9.91
N PHE A 452 22.80 3.99 10.31
CA PHE A 452 23.45 5.30 10.44
C PHE A 452 23.46 6.07 9.11
N PHE A 453 23.79 5.41 8.01
CA PHE A 453 23.78 6.04 6.69
C PHE A 453 22.37 6.33 6.19
N VAL A 454 21.38 5.46 6.44
CA VAL A 454 19.97 5.77 6.14
C VAL A 454 19.53 7.05 6.88
N GLY A 455 19.84 7.16 8.17
CA GLY A 455 19.56 8.37 8.95
C GLY A 455 20.31 9.61 8.44
N PHE A 456 21.55 9.45 7.99
CA PHE A 456 22.34 10.54 7.40
C PHE A 456 21.73 11.05 6.08
N PHE A 457 21.33 10.15 5.18
CA PHE A 457 20.72 10.53 3.90
C PHE A 457 19.29 11.06 4.06
N ASP A 458 18.54 10.57 5.06
CA ASP A 458 17.27 11.19 5.46
C ASP A 458 17.47 12.66 5.87
N MET A 459 18.47 12.96 6.69
CA MET A 459 18.80 14.36 7.03
C MET A 459 19.28 15.16 5.82
N LYS A 460 20.03 14.56 4.90
CA LYS A 460 20.60 15.25 3.72
C LYS A 460 19.52 15.66 2.70
N TYR A 461 18.53 14.82 2.48
CA TYR A 461 17.49 15.03 1.46
C TYR A 461 16.19 15.62 2.01
N ARG A 462 16.19 16.03 3.28
CA ARG A 462 15.03 16.54 3.98
C ARG A 462 14.38 17.74 3.28
N GLY A 463 13.05 17.71 3.15
CA GLY A 463 12.25 18.73 2.48
C GLY A 463 12.39 18.79 0.95
N GLN A 464 13.27 17.99 0.34
CA GLN A 464 13.53 18.02 -1.10
C GLN A 464 13.76 16.62 -1.69
N TYR A 465 13.30 15.55 -1.01
CA TYR A 465 13.62 14.17 -1.40
C TYR A 465 13.16 13.86 -2.83
N GLN A 466 11.99 14.35 -3.26
CA GLN A 466 11.48 14.13 -4.62
C GLN A 466 12.46 14.51 -5.73
N LYS A 467 13.27 15.56 -5.56
CA LYS A 467 14.25 15.99 -6.57
C LYS A 467 15.39 14.99 -6.71
N TYR A 468 15.75 14.32 -5.61
CA TYR A 468 16.91 13.44 -5.53
C TYR A 468 16.55 11.96 -5.46
N ALA A 469 15.27 11.60 -5.37
CA ALA A 469 14.82 10.22 -5.17
C ALA A 469 15.36 9.26 -6.24
N LEU A 470 15.24 9.62 -7.53
CA LEU A 470 15.76 8.79 -8.63
C LEU A 470 17.29 8.66 -8.56
N LEU A 471 17.98 9.80 -8.41
CA LEU A 471 19.43 9.87 -8.27
C LEU A 471 19.94 9.07 -7.08
N TRP A 472 19.21 9.05 -5.97
CA TRP A 472 19.56 8.32 -4.75
C TRP A 472 19.40 6.81 -4.94
N MET A 473 18.27 6.37 -5.48
CA MET A 473 17.95 4.95 -5.61
C MET A 473 18.79 4.24 -6.68
N GLU A 474 19.20 4.94 -7.73
CA GLU A 474 20.14 4.41 -8.74
C GLU A 474 21.61 4.57 -8.32
N SER A 475 21.87 5.23 -7.19
CA SER A 475 23.23 5.51 -6.76
C SER A 475 23.96 4.26 -6.27
N PRO A 476 25.28 4.14 -6.51
CA PRO A 476 26.08 3.05 -5.96
C PRO A 476 26.08 3.07 -4.42
N GLN A 477 25.83 4.23 -3.79
CA GLN A 477 25.69 4.36 -2.34
C GLN A 477 24.48 3.58 -1.82
N CYS A 478 23.31 3.72 -2.45
CA CYS A 478 22.11 2.98 -2.09
C CYS A 478 22.31 1.46 -2.26
N HIS A 479 22.91 1.05 -3.38
CA HIS A 479 23.21 -0.36 -3.64
C HIS A 479 24.16 -0.96 -2.60
N LEU A 480 25.21 -0.23 -2.20
CA LEU A 480 26.14 -0.66 -1.15
C LEU A 480 25.45 -0.79 0.22
N LEU A 481 24.53 0.12 0.55
CA LEU A 481 23.75 0.04 1.79
C LEU A 481 22.87 -1.21 1.83
N GLY A 482 22.18 -1.51 0.73
CA GLY A 482 21.38 -2.72 0.61
C GLY A 482 22.21 -4.00 0.72
N PHE A 483 23.39 -4.02 0.09
CA PHE A 483 24.35 -5.10 0.24
C PHE A 483 24.77 -5.33 1.70
N LEU A 484 25.13 -4.27 2.43
CA LEU A 484 25.53 -4.36 3.84
C LEU A 484 24.41 -4.87 4.74
N ALA A 485 23.18 -4.39 4.51
CA ALA A 485 22.02 -4.81 5.29
C ALA A 485 21.70 -6.30 5.07
N MET A 486 21.71 -6.75 3.81
CA MET A 486 21.49 -8.15 3.44
C MET A 486 22.56 -9.07 4.01
N LEU A 487 23.83 -8.70 3.87
CA LEU A 487 24.95 -9.46 4.41
C LEU A 487 24.83 -9.61 5.93
N SER A 488 24.52 -8.51 6.61
CA SER A 488 24.37 -8.48 8.06
C SER A 488 23.22 -9.38 8.54
N SER A 489 22.02 -9.24 7.96
CA SER A 489 20.85 -10.02 8.39
C SER A 489 21.03 -11.53 8.20
N GLU A 490 21.54 -11.95 7.05
CA GLU A 490 21.67 -13.37 6.71
C GLU A 490 22.82 -14.03 7.47
N VAL A 491 23.98 -13.37 7.58
CA VAL A 491 25.12 -13.90 8.35
C VAL A 491 24.75 -14.03 9.83
N SER A 492 24.03 -13.05 10.40
CA SER A 492 23.59 -13.13 11.79
C SER A 492 22.67 -14.35 12.02
N VAL A 493 21.67 -14.60 11.17
CA VAL A 493 20.80 -15.79 11.31
C VAL A 493 21.58 -17.10 11.21
N LEU A 494 22.47 -17.22 10.21
CA LEU A 494 23.29 -18.43 10.06
C LEU A 494 24.25 -18.64 11.25
N LEU A 495 24.85 -17.57 11.80
CA LEU A 495 25.68 -17.66 12.99
C LEU A 495 24.88 -18.06 14.24
N LEU A 496 23.65 -17.57 14.38
CA LEU A 496 22.74 -18.02 15.43
C LEU A 496 22.47 -19.52 15.31
N THR A 497 22.09 -20.02 14.12
CA THR A 497 21.88 -21.47 13.92
C THR A 497 23.11 -22.30 14.27
N PHE A 498 24.30 -21.81 13.92
CA PHE A 498 25.53 -22.50 14.24
C PHE A 498 25.78 -22.55 15.76
N LEU A 499 25.59 -21.43 16.46
CA LEU A 499 25.73 -21.36 17.92
C LEU A 499 24.76 -22.31 18.65
N THR A 500 23.53 -22.44 18.15
CA THR A 500 22.51 -23.31 18.75
C THR A 500 22.84 -24.78 18.50
N LEU A 501 23.27 -25.14 17.29
CA LEU A 501 23.72 -26.49 16.95
C LEU A 501 24.97 -26.91 17.74
N GLU A 502 25.95 -26.02 17.89
CA GLU A 502 27.15 -26.28 18.70
C GLU A 502 26.76 -26.66 20.14
N LYS A 503 25.78 -25.96 20.72
CA LYS A 503 25.28 -26.27 22.07
C LYS A 503 24.44 -27.52 22.14
N PHE A 504 23.59 -27.76 21.14
CA PHE A 504 22.81 -28.99 21.02
C PHE A 504 23.69 -30.23 21.05
N LEU A 505 24.77 -30.25 20.26
CA LEU A 505 25.71 -31.37 20.22
C LEU A 505 26.38 -31.63 21.58
N VAL A 506 26.77 -30.55 22.29
CA VAL A 506 27.43 -30.67 23.61
C VAL A 506 26.49 -31.18 24.69
N ILE A 507 25.22 -30.77 24.68
CA ILE A 507 24.25 -31.09 25.75
C ILE A 507 23.59 -32.45 25.54
N VAL A 508 23.21 -32.79 24.30
CA VAL A 508 22.50 -34.04 24.01
C VAL A 508 23.45 -35.23 23.89
N PHE A 509 24.69 -35.02 23.42
CA PHE A 509 25.67 -36.09 23.21
C PHE A 509 26.98 -35.88 24.00
N PRO A 510 26.93 -35.86 25.35
CA PRO A 510 28.08 -35.48 26.19
C PRO A 510 29.31 -36.38 26.03
N PHE A 511 29.12 -37.66 25.68
CA PHE A 511 30.17 -38.68 25.54
C PHE A 511 30.55 -39.01 24.09
N SER A 512 29.92 -38.36 23.11
CA SER A 512 30.34 -38.54 21.72
C SER A 512 31.60 -37.71 21.44
N ASN A 513 32.57 -38.25 20.68
CA ASN A 513 33.75 -37.52 20.23
C ASN A 513 33.45 -36.43 19.18
N ILE A 514 32.18 -36.04 19.01
CA ILE A 514 31.66 -35.12 17.99
C ILE A 514 31.79 -33.66 18.49
N ARG A 515 32.83 -33.33 19.27
CA ARG A 515 33.09 -31.95 19.66
C ARG A 515 33.82 -31.23 18.51
N PRO A 516 33.27 -30.15 17.95
CA PRO A 516 33.95 -29.42 16.91
C PRO A 516 35.27 -28.86 17.45
N GLY A 517 36.38 -29.25 16.83
CA GLY A 517 37.70 -28.73 17.19
C GLY A 517 37.85 -27.25 16.78
N LYS A 518 38.82 -26.54 17.36
CA LYS A 518 39.09 -25.12 17.04
C LYS A 518 39.22 -24.84 15.53
N ARG A 519 39.87 -25.75 14.78
CA ARG A 519 40.01 -25.65 13.32
C ARG A 519 38.67 -25.82 12.60
N GLN A 520 37.85 -26.77 13.03
CA GLN A 520 36.53 -27.01 12.42
C GLN A 520 35.59 -25.83 12.67
N THR A 521 35.56 -25.29 13.89
CA THR A 521 34.78 -24.07 14.20
C THR A 521 35.22 -22.89 13.35
N LEU A 522 36.53 -22.67 13.18
CA LEU A 522 37.05 -21.58 12.35
C LEU A 522 36.64 -21.74 10.88
N VAL A 523 36.77 -22.96 10.32
CA VAL A 523 36.35 -23.25 8.94
C VAL A 523 34.85 -23.02 8.76
N SER A 524 34.01 -23.50 9.68
CA SER A 524 32.55 -23.28 9.62
C SER A 524 32.20 -21.79 9.65
N LEU A 525 32.86 -20.98 10.49
CA LEU A 525 32.63 -19.55 10.58
C LEU A 525 33.03 -18.81 9.29
N ILE A 526 34.13 -19.21 8.66
CA ILE A 526 34.55 -18.68 7.35
C ILE A 526 33.53 -19.06 6.27
N CYS A 527 33.07 -20.32 6.24
CA CYS A 527 32.07 -20.77 5.28
C CYS A 527 30.76 -19.97 5.42
N ILE A 528 30.30 -19.69 6.65
CA ILE A 528 29.09 -18.89 6.88
C ILE A 528 29.24 -17.48 6.29
N TRP A 529 30.38 -16.83 6.50
CA TRP A 529 30.66 -15.51 5.92
C TRP A 529 30.71 -15.53 4.40
N VAL A 530 31.36 -16.54 3.81
CA VAL A 530 31.40 -16.71 2.35
C VAL A 530 30.00 -16.91 1.78
N THR A 531 29.19 -17.76 2.41
CA THR A 531 27.79 -17.98 1.99
C THR A 531 26.97 -16.69 2.08
N GLY A 532 27.07 -15.94 3.18
CA GLY A 532 26.37 -14.66 3.31
C GLY A 532 26.81 -13.62 2.28
N PHE A 533 28.12 -13.55 1.98
CA PHE A 533 28.65 -12.69 0.93
C PHE A 533 28.10 -13.06 -0.45
N LEU A 534 28.08 -14.35 -0.79
CA LEU A 534 27.50 -14.83 -2.05
C LEU A 534 26.02 -14.45 -2.15
N ILE A 535 25.23 -14.66 -1.09
CA ILE A 535 23.81 -14.28 -1.06
C ILE A 535 23.62 -12.77 -1.32
N ALA A 536 24.49 -11.92 -0.79
CA ALA A 536 24.41 -10.47 -0.98
C ALA A 536 24.96 -10.00 -2.35
N VAL A 537 25.89 -10.73 -2.97
CA VAL A 537 26.47 -10.35 -4.29
C VAL A 537 25.65 -10.83 -5.48
N ILE A 538 24.98 -11.98 -5.40
CA ILE A 538 24.23 -12.58 -6.52
C ILE A 538 23.31 -11.60 -7.27
N PRO A 539 22.54 -10.71 -6.60
CA PRO A 539 21.68 -9.76 -7.30
C PRO A 539 22.39 -8.78 -8.24
N PHE A 540 23.71 -8.59 -8.10
CA PHE A 540 24.50 -7.73 -8.99
C PHE A 540 24.95 -8.42 -10.29
N TRP A 541 24.82 -9.74 -10.41
CA TRP A 541 25.39 -10.47 -11.55
C TRP A 541 24.61 -10.23 -12.85
N ASN A 542 23.28 -10.15 -12.77
CA ASN A 542 22.42 -10.07 -13.94
C ASN A 542 21.33 -9.01 -13.77
N GLU A 543 21.58 -7.81 -14.30
CA GLU A 543 20.65 -6.69 -14.27
C GLU A 543 19.35 -6.99 -15.02
N ASP A 544 19.37 -7.80 -16.09
CA ASP A 544 18.16 -8.15 -16.86
C ASP A 544 17.24 -9.09 -16.06
N TYR A 545 17.80 -9.94 -15.20
CA TYR A 545 17.02 -10.91 -14.40
C TYR A 545 16.57 -10.35 -13.05
N PHE A 546 17.41 -9.56 -12.38
CA PHE A 546 17.15 -9.02 -11.05
C PHE A 546 16.64 -7.57 -11.06
N GLY A 547 16.88 -6.82 -12.14
CA GLY A 547 16.65 -5.38 -12.21
C GLY A 547 17.47 -4.61 -11.18
N ASN A 548 17.05 -3.40 -10.85
CA ASN A 548 17.61 -2.65 -9.72
C ASN A 548 17.12 -3.23 -8.38
N PHE A 549 17.67 -4.38 -7.96
CA PHE A 549 17.20 -5.14 -6.80
C PHE A 549 17.26 -4.37 -5.47
N TYR A 550 18.36 -3.67 -5.21
CA TYR A 550 18.56 -2.91 -3.97
C TYR A 550 17.94 -1.51 -4.05
N GLY A 551 17.94 -0.85 -5.20
CA GLY A 551 17.37 0.48 -5.42
C GLY A 551 15.89 0.49 -5.74
N LYS A 552 15.11 -0.51 -5.32
CA LYS A 552 13.64 -0.52 -5.54
C LYS A 552 12.90 0.42 -4.60
N ASN A 553 13.43 0.73 -3.41
CA ASN A 553 12.82 1.62 -2.43
C ASN A 553 13.84 2.64 -1.89
N GLY A 554 13.37 3.69 -1.22
CA GLY A 554 14.25 4.73 -0.67
C GLY A 554 15.24 4.22 0.39
N VAL A 555 14.86 3.17 1.14
CA VAL A 555 15.68 2.61 2.23
C VAL A 555 16.69 1.56 1.75
N CYS A 556 16.65 1.22 0.46
CA CYS A 556 17.58 0.32 -0.21
C CYS A 556 17.56 -1.14 0.31
N PHE A 557 16.41 -1.63 0.79
CA PHE A 557 16.29 -2.97 1.40
C PHE A 557 15.32 -3.89 0.63
N PRO A 558 15.72 -5.14 0.29
CA PRO A 558 14.98 -6.02 -0.63
C PRO A 558 13.83 -6.81 0.01
N LEU A 559 13.09 -6.19 0.94
CA LEU A 559 11.88 -6.79 1.54
C LEU A 559 10.59 -6.38 0.84
N TYR A 560 10.62 -5.25 0.13
CA TYR A 560 9.48 -4.64 -0.53
C TYR A 560 8.84 -5.61 -1.53
N TYR A 561 7.51 -5.61 -1.59
CA TYR A 561 6.69 -6.43 -2.48
C TYR A 561 5.99 -5.51 -3.46
N ASP A 562 6.26 -5.68 -4.76
CA ASP A 562 5.43 -5.11 -5.82
C ASP A 562 4.88 -6.24 -6.71
N HIS A 563 3.64 -6.12 -7.17
CA HIS A 563 2.95 -7.12 -7.99
C HIS A 563 3.60 -7.32 -9.38
N THR A 564 4.53 -6.45 -9.76
CA THR A 564 5.24 -6.49 -11.05
C THR A 564 6.74 -6.66 -10.89
N GLU A 565 7.16 -7.42 -9.89
CA GLU A 565 8.56 -7.84 -9.81
C GLU A 565 8.93 -8.71 -11.02
N ALA A 566 10.10 -8.46 -11.60
CA ALA A 566 10.75 -9.45 -12.44
C ALA A 566 10.80 -10.76 -11.65
N VAL A 567 10.21 -11.83 -12.22
CA VAL A 567 9.98 -13.13 -11.57
C VAL A 567 11.21 -13.61 -10.80
N GLY A 568 12.41 -13.35 -11.33
CA GLY A 568 13.68 -13.65 -10.70
C GLY A 568 13.92 -12.99 -9.34
N SER A 569 13.75 -11.66 -9.26
CA SER A 569 13.95 -10.90 -8.01
C SER A 569 12.98 -11.32 -6.90
N GLN A 570 11.74 -11.61 -7.26
CA GLN A 570 10.71 -12.06 -6.32
C GLN A 570 11.02 -13.43 -5.76
N VAL A 571 11.32 -14.39 -6.65
CA VAL A 571 11.65 -15.77 -6.27
C VAL A 571 12.89 -15.78 -5.38
N TYR A 572 13.88 -14.94 -5.68
CA TYR A 572 15.11 -14.84 -4.88
C TYR A 572 14.85 -14.27 -3.48
N SER A 573 14.18 -13.12 -3.37
CA SER A 573 13.83 -12.50 -2.07
C SER A 573 12.98 -13.45 -1.22
N LEU A 574 12.02 -14.15 -1.83
CA LEU A 574 11.20 -15.16 -1.16
C LEU A 574 12.06 -16.36 -0.70
N GLY A 575 12.92 -16.89 -1.55
CA GLY A 575 13.78 -18.02 -1.24
C GLY A 575 14.71 -17.77 -0.05
N ILE A 576 15.26 -16.57 0.06
CA ILE A 576 16.15 -16.21 1.17
C ILE A 576 15.35 -15.89 2.45
N PHE A 577 14.49 -14.87 2.41
CA PHE A 577 13.82 -14.38 3.63
C PHE A 577 12.75 -15.32 4.18
N LEU A 578 12.09 -16.12 3.33
CA LEU A 578 11.14 -17.13 3.77
C LEU A 578 11.78 -18.51 3.79
N GLY A 579 12.50 -18.94 2.74
CA GLY A 579 13.05 -20.29 2.68
C GLY A 579 14.18 -20.55 3.68
N VAL A 580 15.32 -19.88 3.49
CA VAL A 580 16.54 -20.08 4.29
C VAL A 580 16.29 -19.73 5.76
N ASN A 581 15.66 -18.57 6.03
CA ASN A 581 15.45 -18.09 7.39
C ASN A 581 14.39 -18.91 8.16
N LEU A 582 13.34 -19.41 7.49
CA LEU A 582 12.39 -20.32 8.16
C LEU A 582 13.04 -21.67 8.47
N LEU A 583 13.86 -22.21 7.56
CA LEU A 583 14.60 -23.45 7.80
C LEU A 583 15.56 -23.30 8.99
N ALA A 584 16.31 -22.20 9.03
CA ALA A 584 17.16 -21.83 10.15
C ALA A 584 16.38 -21.81 11.48
N PHE A 585 15.22 -21.15 11.49
CA PHE A 585 14.37 -21.05 12.66
C PHE A 585 13.82 -22.41 13.12
N VAL A 586 13.39 -23.27 12.19
CA VAL A 586 12.92 -24.63 12.50
C VAL A 586 14.04 -25.46 13.14
N ILE A 587 15.26 -25.38 12.61
CA ILE A 587 16.43 -26.07 13.19
C ILE A 587 16.71 -25.58 14.61
N ILE A 588 16.66 -24.26 14.82
CA ILE A 588 16.83 -23.64 16.13
C ILE A 588 15.79 -24.19 17.11
N VAL A 589 14.49 -24.06 16.80
CA VAL A 589 13.41 -24.49 17.69
C VAL A 589 13.50 -25.98 18.01
N PHE A 590 13.74 -26.82 16.99
CA PHE A 590 13.92 -28.26 17.18
C PHE A 590 15.10 -28.59 18.12
N SER A 591 16.24 -27.93 17.91
CA SER A 591 17.44 -28.10 18.74
C SER A 591 17.20 -27.67 20.20
N TYR A 592 16.38 -26.66 20.43
CA TYR A 592 16.03 -26.22 21.79
C TYR A 592 15.04 -27.12 22.50
N VAL A 593 13.98 -27.55 21.81
CA VAL A 593 13.00 -28.48 22.39
C VAL A 593 13.70 -29.76 22.85
N THR A 594 14.55 -30.32 21.98
CA THR A 594 15.33 -31.52 22.30
C THR A 594 16.34 -31.30 23.43
N MET A 595 17.06 -30.18 23.43
CA MET A 595 17.96 -29.80 24.52
C MET A 595 17.24 -29.70 25.87
N PHE A 596 16.07 -29.06 25.90
CA PHE A 596 15.27 -28.90 27.11
C PHE A 596 14.73 -30.24 27.63
N CYS A 597 14.19 -31.08 26.74
CA CYS A 597 13.76 -32.43 27.10
C CYS A 597 14.92 -33.28 27.64
N SER A 598 16.11 -33.17 27.04
CA SER A 598 17.31 -33.88 27.52
C SER A 598 17.71 -33.44 28.92
N ILE A 599 17.71 -32.13 29.20
CA ILE A 599 18.03 -31.57 30.52
C ILE A 599 17.02 -32.04 31.58
N GLN A 600 15.72 -32.05 31.25
CA GLN A 600 14.70 -32.54 32.17
C GLN A 600 14.88 -34.05 32.46
N LYS A 601 15.22 -34.84 31.44
CA LYS A 601 15.47 -36.27 31.60
C LYS A 601 16.72 -36.56 32.45
N THR A 602 17.82 -35.85 32.24
CA THR A 602 19.04 -36.00 33.07
C THR A 602 18.82 -35.52 34.50
N THR A 603 18.00 -34.49 34.71
CA THR A 603 17.60 -34.01 36.05
C THR A 603 16.76 -35.06 36.81
N ALA A 604 15.88 -35.78 36.13
CA ALA A 604 15.04 -36.82 36.74
C ALA A 604 15.83 -38.09 37.12
N GLN A 605 16.96 -38.36 36.46
CA GLN A 605 17.73 -39.61 36.65
C GLN A 605 18.87 -39.49 37.69
N THR A 606 19.26 -38.28 38.13
CA THR A 606 20.44 -38.09 39.00
C THR A 606 20.17 -37.07 40.11
N ALA A 607 19.79 -37.53 41.31
CA ALA A 607 19.47 -36.66 42.46
C ALA A 607 20.71 -36.03 43.14
N GLU A 608 21.93 -36.52 42.86
CA GLU A 608 23.16 -36.19 43.61
C GLU A 608 24.00 -35.05 43.00
N VAL A 609 23.69 -34.57 41.78
CA VAL A 609 24.51 -33.57 41.04
C VAL A 609 23.83 -32.20 40.94
N ARG A 610 23.03 -31.82 41.95
CA ARG A 610 22.20 -30.59 41.95
C ARG A 610 22.99 -29.29 41.73
N ASN A 611 24.26 -29.22 42.16
CA ASN A 611 25.10 -28.01 42.05
C ASN A 611 25.75 -27.80 40.68
N HIS A 612 26.02 -28.86 39.91
CA HIS A 612 26.51 -28.73 38.53
C HIS A 612 25.35 -28.41 37.57
N ILE A 613 24.17 -28.97 37.87
CA ILE A 613 22.92 -28.81 37.12
C ILE A 613 22.38 -27.36 37.17
N GLY A 614 22.51 -26.66 38.31
CA GLY A 614 22.08 -25.26 38.42
C GLY A 614 22.76 -24.31 37.42
N LYS A 615 24.06 -24.52 37.15
CA LYS A 615 24.80 -23.76 36.13
C LYS A 615 24.34 -24.09 34.71
N GLU A 616 23.93 -25.33 34.43
CA GLU A 616 23.49 -25.76 33.10
C GLU A 616 22.05 -25.31 32.78
N VAL A 617 21.16 -25.30 33.78
CA VAL A 617 19.79 -24.76 33.66
C VAL A 617 19.80 -23.24 33.48
N ASP A 618 20.64 -22.51 34.20
CA ASP A 618 20.81 -21.06 34.01
C ASP A 618 21.36 -20.72 32.61
N VAL A 619 22.22 -21.58 32.06
CA VAL A 619 22.72 -21.45 30.69
C VAL A 619 21.61 -21.71 29.67
N ALA A 620 20.80 -22.75 29.84
CA ALA A 620 19.69 -23.07 28.94
C ALA A 620 18.60 -21.97 28.93
N ASN A 621 18.19 -21.48 30.11
CA ASN A 621 17.21 -20.37 30.22
C ASN A 621 17.69 -19.09 29.55
N ARG A 622 19.01 -18.83 29.59
CA ARG A 622 19.60 -17.68 28.92
C ARG A 622 19.54 -17.77 27.40
N PHE A 623 19.77 -18.96 26.85
CA PHE A 623 19.64 -19.22 25.43
C PHE A 623 18.19 -19.16 24.95
N PHE A 624 17.23 -19.57 25.79
CA PHE A 624 15.80 -19.42 25.49
C PHE A 624 15.43 -17.95 25.21
N PHE A 625 15.87 -17.00 26.04
CA PHE A 625 15.58 -15.58 25.81
C PHE A 625 16.21 -15.01 24.53
N ILE A 626 17.38 -15.53 24.12
CA ILE A 626 18.05 -15.16 22.87
C ILE A 626 17.23 -15.60 21.66
N VAL A 627 16.76 -16.85 21.66
CA VAL A 627 15.97 -17.41 20.56
C VAL A 627 14.60 -16.77 20.50
N PHE A 628 14.01 -16.50 21.66
CA PHE A 628 12.71 -15.86 21.77
C PHE A 628 12.74 -14.42 21.23
N SER A 629 13.79 -13.64 21.53
CA SER A 629 13.93 -12.29 20.97
C SER A 629 14.11 -12.31 19.45
N ASP A 630 14.90 -13.25 18.93
CA ASP A 630 15.11 -13.42 17.49
C ASP A 630 13.81 -13.84 16.78
N ALA A 631 13.08 -14.80 17.35
CA ALA A 631 11.76 -15.24 16.87
C ALA A 631 10.79 -14.06 16.69
N ILE A 632 10.67 -13.21 17.71
CA ILE A 632 9.76 -12.06 17.69
C ILE A 632 10.12 -11.07 16.58
N CYS A 633 11.42 -10.88 16.30
CA CYS A 633 11.87 -9.95 15.27
C CYS A 633 11.61 -10.48 13.84
N TRP A 634 11.62 -11.80 13.65
CA TRP A 634 11.40 -12.43 12.34
C TRP A 634 9.95 -12.78 12.02
N ILE A 635 9.07 -12.94 13.02
CA ILE A 635 7.63 -13.21 12.79
C ILE A 635 7.00 -12.20 11.81
N PRO A 636 7.17 -10.87 11.96
CA PRO A 636 6.60 -9.91 11.02
C PRO A 636 7.07 -10.11 9.57
N VAL A 637 8.35 -10.47 9.38
CA VAL A 637 8.94 -10.75 8.06
C VAL A 637 8.25 -11.96 7.42
N PHE A 638 8.08 -13.05 8.18
CA PHE A 638 7.40 -14.25 7.68
C PHE A 638 5.94 -13.98 7.34
N VAL A 639 5.22 -13.25 8.18
CA VAL A 639 3.81 -12.90 7.94
C VAL A 639 3.67 -12.10 6.64
N VAL A 640 4.49 -11.06 6.45
CA VAL A 640 4.46 -10.25 5.23
C VAL A 640 4.78 -11.08 3.99
N LYS A 641 5.77 -11.99 4.04
CA LYS A 641 6.12 -12.85 2.90
C LYS A 641 5.06 -13.92 2.61
N ILE A 642 4.36 -14.44 3.62
CA ILE A 642 3.22 -15.36 3.43
C ILE A 642 2.03 -14.61 2.83
N LEU A 643 1.69 -13.42 3.33
CA LEU A 643 0.62 -12.58 2.76
C LEU A 643 0.92 -12.20 1.31
N SER A 644 2.19 -11.95 0.99
CA SER A 644 2.68 -11.72 -0.37
C SER A 644 2.44 -12.94 -1.29
N LEU A 645 2.62 -14.18 -0.81
CA LEU A 645 2.26 -15.39 -1.57
C LEU A 645 0.75 -15.51 -1.81
N LEU A 646 -0.06 -15.05 -0.86
CA LEU A 646 -1.52 -15.02 -0.97
C LEU A 646 -2.05 -13.84 -1.83
N ARG A 647 -1.16 -13.02 -2.41
CA ARG A 647 -1.48 -11.85 -3.24
C ARG A 647 -2.39 -10.82 -2.54
N VAL A 648 -2.23 -10.66 -1.24
CA VAL A 648 -2.92 -9.61 -0.46
C VAL A 648 -2.13 -8.31 -0.59
N GLU A 649 -2.80 -7.19 -0.85
CA GLU A 649 -2.17 -5.86 -0.88
C GLU A 649 -1.69 -5.47 0.53
N ILE A 650 -0.39 -5.21 0.68
CA ILE A 650 0.23 -4.88 1.97
C ILE A 650 0.55 -3.38 1.99
N PRO A 651 0.06 -2.63 3.00
CA PRO A 651 0.43 -1.22 3.17
C PRO A 651 1.95 -1.05 3.30
N GLY A 652 2.54 -0.18 2.48
CA GLY A 652 3.99 0.07 2.50
C GLY A 652 4.52 0.55 3.86
N THR A 653 3.66 1.17 4.69
CA THR A 653 3.99 1.57 6.07
C THR A 653 4.43 0.41 6.94
N ILE A 654 3.84 -0.78 6.79
CA ILE A 654 4.21 -1.98 7.56
C ILE A 654 5.62 -2.42 7.18
N THR A 655 5.95 -2.39 5.89
CA THR A 655 7.29 -2.78 5.41
C THR A 655 8.38 -1.87 5.98
N SER A 656 8.11 -0.57 6.11
CA SER A 656 9.00 0.42 6.74
C SER A 656 9.31 0.08 8.19
N TRP A 657 8.28 -0.22 9.00
CA TRP A 657 8.45 -0.61 10.39
C TRP A 657 9.27 -1.89 10.55
N ILE A 658 9.09 -2.86 9.65
CA ILE A 658 9.86 -4.10 9.71
C ILE A 658 11.35 -3.84 9.45
N VAL A 659 11.67 -3.12 8.38
CA VAL A 659 13.07 -2.88 7.96
C VAL A 659 13.81 -1.96 8.93
N ILE A 660 13.15 -0.92 9.44
CA ILE A 660 13.79 0.12 10.25
C ILE A 660 13.79 -0.23 11.74
N PHE A 661 12.75 -0.91 12.22
CA PHE A 661 12.55 -1.16 13.65
C PHE A 661 12.70 -2.64 14.00
N PHE A 662 11.85 -3.53 13.50
CA PHE A 662 11.82 -4.93 13.98
C PHE A 662 13.09 -5.71 13.65
N LEU A 663 13.56 -5.66 12.40
CA LEU A 663 14.74 -6.42 11.99
C LEU A 663 16.01 -5.97 12.75
N PRO A 664 16.31 -4.66 12.88
CA PRO A 664 17.54 -4.22 13.55
C PRO A 664 17.49 -4.29 15.08
N VAL A 665 16.30 -4.35 15.70
CA VAL A 665 16.17 -4.54 17.16
C VAL A 665 16.85 -5.82 17.63
N ASN A 666 16.84 -6.88 16.82
CA ASN A 666 17.54 -8.11 17.13
C ASN A 666 19.05 -7.89 17.35
N SER A 667 19.70 -7.21 16.40
CA SER A 667 21.12 -6.85 16.46
C SER A 667 21.45 -5.89 17.62
N ALA A 668 20.48 -5.09 18.08
CA ALA A 668 20.63 -4.22 19.24
C ALA A 668 20.52 -4.98 20.58
N LEU A 669 19.66 -6.00 20.66
CA LEU A 669 19.43 -6.80 21.87
C LEU A 669 20.49 -7.89 22.07
N ASN A 670 21.08 -8.41 20.99
CA ASN A 670 22.12 -9.43 21.00
C ASN A 670 23.24 -9.15 22.03
N PRO A 671 23.91 -7.97 22.04
CA PRO A 671 24.92 -7.62 23.05
C PRO A 671 24.49 -7.80 24.51
N ILE A 672 23.25 -7.41 24.82
CA ILE A 672 22.67 -7.46 26.16
C ILE A 672 22.48 -8.92 26.58
N LEU A 673 21.93 -9.73 25.67
CA LEU A 673 21.63 -11.13 25.91
C LEU A 673 22.91 -12.01 25.95
N TYR A 674 23.93 -11.68 25.15
CA TYR A 674 25.20 -12.41 25.11
C TYR A 674 26.21 -12.04 26.18
N THR A 675 26.08 -10.88 26.84
CA THR A 675 27.13 -10.39 27.73
C THR A 675 26.62 -9.95 29.10
N LEU A 676 25.55 -9.14 29.17
CA LEU A 676 25.08 -8.55 30.43
C LEU A 676 24.35 -9.55 31.34
N THR A 677 23.84 -10.64 30.78
CA THR A 677 23.18 -11.71 31.54
C THR A 677 24.14 -12.74 32.16
N THR A 678 25.44 -12.67 31.86
CA THR A 678 26.43 -13.60 32.45
C THR A 678 26.71 -13.33 33.94
N SER A 679 26.77 -14.39 34.75
CA SER A 679 27.18 -14.32 36.17
C SER A 679 28.56 -13.68 36.33
N PHE A 680 29.50 -13.99 35.43
CA PHE A 680 30.84 -13.41 35.41
C PHE A 680 30.84 -11.88 35.28
N PHE A 681 29.97 -11.30 34.44
CA PHE A 681 29.84 -9.85 34.33
C PHE A 681 29.20 -9.25 35.58
N LYS A 682 28.14 -9.88 36.13
CA LYS A 682 27.53 -9.45 37.40
C LYS A 682 28.57 -9.41 38.53
N ASP A 683 29.49 -10.39 38.58
CA ASP A 683 30.51 -10.48 39.62
C ASP A 683 31.66 -9.49 39.42
N LYS A 684 32.12 -9.27 38.18
CA LYS A 684 33.12 -8.23 37.87
C LYS A 684 32.57 -6.81 38.03
N LEU A 685 31.30 -6.58 37.65
CA LEU A 685 30.61 -5.30 37.87
C LEU A 685 30.47 -5.03 39.37
N LYS A 686 30.06 -6.05 40.16
CA LYS A 686 30.06 -5.97 41.64
C LYS A 686 31.45 -5.66 42.19
N GLN A 687 32.52 -6.27 41.67
CA GLN A 687 33.89 -5.99 42.09
C GLN A 687 34.35 -4.56 41.71
N LEU A 688 34.01 -4.07 40.51
CA LEU A 688 34.32 -2.70 40.08
C LEU A 688 33.54 -1.67 40.88
N LEU A 689 32.24 -1.90 41.13
CA LEU A 689 31.41 -1.09 42.02
C LEU A 689 31.96 -1.10 43.45
N HIS A 690 32.40 -2.25 43.98
CA HIS A 690 33.05 -2.34 45.28
C HIS A 690 34.40 -1.61 45.33
N LYS A 691 35.19 -1.66 44.25
CA LYS A 691 36.48 -0.95 44.15
C LYS A 691 36.26 0.57 44.06
N HIS A 692 35.22 1.02 43.37
CA HIS A 692 34.81 2.42 43.32
C HIS A 692 34.26 2.90 44.67
N ARG A 693 33.45 2.07 45.36
CA ARG A 693 32.95 2.34 46.71
C ARG A 693 34.09 2.39 47.74
N ARG A 694 35.09 1.51 47.65
CA ARG A 694 36.33 1.57 48.45
C ARG A 694 37.20 2.79 48.14
N LYS A 695 37.36 3.18 46.86
CA LYS A 695 38.08 4.41 46.47
C LYS A 695 37.37 5.66 46.99
N SER A 696 36.04 5.70 46.95
CA SER A 696 35.22 6.79 47.52
C SER A 696 35.41 6.88 49.04
N ILE A 697 35.35 5.75 49.77
CA ILE A 697 35.59 5.68 51.22
C ILE A 697 37.02 6.11 51.59
N PHE A 698 38.05 5.70 50.83
CA PHE A 698 39.43 6.14 51.05
C PHE A 698 39.66 7.62 50.76
N LYS A 699 38.93 8.20 49.78
CA LYS A 699 38.98 9.63 49.46
C LYS A 699 38.31 10.48 50.55
N ILE A 700 37.27 9.95 51.21
CA ILE A 700 36.63 10.56 52.39
C ILE A 700 37.55 10.49 53.62
N LYS A 701 38.20 9.35 53.86
CA LYS A 701 39.13 9.17 55.00
C LYS A 701 40.44 9.96 54.87
N LYS A 702 40.90 10.25 53.64
CA LYS A 702 42.07 11.13 53.40
C LYS A 702 41.72 12.62 53.57
N ARG A 703 40.48 13.02 53.32
CA ARG A 703 39.95 14.36 53.65
C ARG A 703 39.77 14.55 55.16
N SER A 704 39.42 13.51 55.93
CA SER A 704 39.22 13.66 57.38
C SER A 704 40.52 13.74 58.19
N LEU A 705 41.67 13.32 57.65
CA LEU A 705 42.96 13.37 58.36
C LEU A 705 43.77 14.66 58.13
N SER A 706 43.31 15.55 57.24
CA SER A 706 44.03 16.79 56.86
C SER A 706 43.36 18.07 57.34
N THR A 707 42.29 17.98 58.13
CA THR A 707 41.56 19.13 58.69
C THR A 707 41.14 18.83 60.13
N SER A 708 42.07 18.98 61.07
CA SER A 708 41.75 19.12 62.50
C SER A 708 42.92 19.79 63.22
N ILE A 709 43.12 21.08 62.93
CA ILE A 709 43.83 22.03 63.78
C ILE A 709 42.97 23.31 63.81
N VAL A 710 42.37 23.54 64.98
CA VAL A 710 42.12 24.83 65.65
C VAL A 710 40.75 25.55 65.48
N LEU A 711 40.26 25.95 66.67
CA LEU A 711 39.19 26.89 67.08
C LEU A 711 37.77 26.34 67.37
N THR A 712 37.56 26.01 68.67
CA THR A 712 36.67 26.67 69.68
C THR A 712 35.59 27.64 69.16
N ASP A 713 34.38 27.79 69.70
CA ASP A 713 33.81 27.52 71.03
C ASP A 713 32.27 27.43 70.97
N ASP A 714 31.71 26.78 72.00
CA ASP A 714 30.45 27.04 72.71
C ASP A 714 29.05 27.00 72.05
N SER A 715 28.33 25.92 72.41
CA SER A 715 27.17 25.93 73.33
C SER A 715 25.82 25.39 72.83
N SER A 716 25.42 24.30 73.50
CA SER A 716 24.07 23.95 73.96
C SER A 716 23.03 23.34 72.98
N SER A 717 22.89 22.01 73.07
CA SER A 717 21.70 21.27 73.58
C SER A 717 21.59 19.89 72.88
N LEU A 718 22.06 18.80 73.52
CA LEU A 718 21.26 17.76 74.23
C LEU A 718 19.97 17.36 73.48
N LYS A 719 19.64 16.11 73.12
CA LYS A 719 19.98 14.73 73.54
C LYS A 719 19.65 13.79 72.36
N LEU A 720 20.45 12.78 72.00
CA LEU A 720 20.52 11.41 72.57
C LEU A 720 19.17 10.65 72.44
N GLY A 721 19.03 9.46 71.85
CA GLY A 721 19.99 8.39 71.54
C GLY A 721 19.48 7.43 70.44
N VAL A 722 20.37 6.69 69.77
CA VAL A 722 20.82 5.31 70.11
C VAL A 722 19.86 4.26 69.55
N LEU A 723 20.25 3.11 69.00
CA LEU A 723 21.42 2.58 68.29
C LEU A 723 20.99 1.13 67.96
N ASN A 724 21.26 0.66 66.74
CA ASN A 724 21.59 -0.74 66.36
C ASN A 724 20.68 -1.93 66.78
N LYS A 725 20.15 -2.76 65.86
CA LYS A 725 20.80 -3.79 65.00
C LYS A 725 20.52 -5.21 65.57
N ILE A 726 20.35 -6.18 64.65
CA ILE A 726 20.64 -7.64 64.79
C ILE A 726 19.44 -8.61 64.96
N THR A 727 19.17 -9.31 63.84
CA THR A 727 18.79 -10.75 63.60
C THR A 727 17.74 -11.43 64.47
N LEU A 728 16.62 -11.90 63.91
CA LEU A 728 16.45 -13.16 63.16
C LEU A 728 16.99 -14.40 63.91
N GLY A 729 16.06 -15.11 64.56
CA GLY A 729 16.23 -16.45 65.11
C GLY A 729 15.17 -17.37 64.51
N ASP A 730 15.63 -18.54 64.08
CA ASP A 730 14.91 -19.58 63.35
C ASP A 730 13.80 -20.30 64.14
N SER A 731 12.97 -21.01 63.36
CA SER A 731 12.54 -22.41 63.58
C SER A 731 11.13 -22.75 64.14
N ILE A 732 10.39 -23.45 63.26
CA ILE A 732 9.69 -24.73 63.49
C ILE A 732 8.28 -24.72 64.13
N MET A 733 7.30 -25.04 63.27
CA MET A 733 6.28 -26.11 63.37
C MET A 733 5.38 -26.21 64.63
N LYS A 734 4.06 -26.02 64.40
CA LYS A 734 2.93 -26.52 65.22
C LYS A 734 2.88 -28.06 65.18
N PRO A 735 2.33 -28.79 66.20
CA PRO A 735 0.85 -28.96 66.29
C PRO A 735 0.23 -29.26 67.69
N MET A 736 -1.12 -29.32 67.67
CA MET A 736 -2.12 -29.76 68.66
C MET A 736 -2.59 -28.78 69.76
N PRO A 737 -3.84 -28.93 70.24
CA PRO A 737 -5.11 -29.15 69.53
C PRO A 737 -5.79 -27.83 69.13
#